data_AF-A0A1L7LJX3-F1
#
_entry.id   AF-A0A1L7LJX3-F1
#
_cell.length_a   1.000
_cell.length_b   1.000
_cell.length_c   1.000
_cell.angle_alpha   90.00
_cell.angle_beta   90.00
_cell.angle_gamma   90.00
#
_symmetry.space_group_name_H-M   'P 1'
#
loop_
_entity.id
_entity.type
_entity.pdbx_description
1 polymer ?
#
loop_
_entity_poly.entity_id
_entity_poly.type
_entity_poly.pdbx_seq_one_letter_code
_entity_poly.pdbx_strand_id
1 'polypeptide(L)'
;MKYTELNKSDILSKIKNETISVEEGVALLKQQNKKKVNIKNTDVAVVGISAVVPGAKDIDEFWSNLQNGVDSVKETPKNRWKLAKDTVKNSRPICKWSGVLEDYDKFDPLFFNISPMEAYTMDPQQRLFLEESWKAIEDAGVNPEKLSGVKVGVFAGVAQGDYSQNLRHNKQKLDALTLNGGQNSILSARISYYLNLTGPSIAIDTACSSSLVATDMAYRSIVNGECEMALAGGVNILSTADMNLMTSNSKMLSSDGKCKTFDNNADGFVLSEAAAVVVLMSLKKAVSENYSIYGVIKGSGVNQDGKTNGITAPSAKSQKRLELEVYTKYGINPDKISLVEAHGTGTKLGDPIEVSALTDSFRKYTNRTKYCAIGSSKTNIGHCLTVAGTIGLIKVLLCLKHKKLVPSLHFNKLNEHIHLEGSPFYVNTEYKNWITEDGGKRLATVSSFGLSGTNCHMVIEESPYESKCSNHQEYQLFTLSAKTKDSLKRMIQQLLEWLNGKERIESLNNISYTLNVGRAHFEYRVAVIANEKKQLIKQFSDLLTDEGKIDKSIEVDEELISVQLDIDNVLKKFHEKVKSTERKVCLEKIKELYLDGKNIPWENIYEGEDCMRISLPTYVFMKERYWIDEIDNVNYISESVSMHPLLTSNESTFQDTRFKLSLTGNETVLRDHRIQGERVFPGAAYIEMIRAAAELSEKRKVYGIKNIIWLNPIKVKKDLLDVWIDLSKKDEDVVFEISTQERENVKIIHATGKISYETDDSSEDVVIEDLDEIKRNAMKKLPIWNHIIDYLSLHL
;
A
#
# COMPACT_ATOMS: atom_id res chain seq x y z
N MET A 1 -24.73 -45.15 -12.86
CA MET A 1 -24.00 -43.87 -12.70
C MET A 1 -24.90 -42.75 -13.21
N LYS A 2 -25.23 -41.74 -12.39
CA LYS A 2 -26.04 -40.60 -12.82
C LYS A 2 -25.20 -39.75 -13.78
N TYR A 3 -25.71 -39.48 -14.99
CA TYR A 3 -25.04 -38.71 -16.06
C TYR A 3 -24.84 -37.21 -15.74
N THR A 4 -24.90 -36.79 -14.48
CA THR A 4 -24.93 -35.38 -14.05
C THR A 4 -23.56 -34.71 -13.90
N GLU A 5 -22.45 -35.38 -14.23
CA GLU A 5 -21.08 -34.91 -13.95
C GLU A 5 -20.11 -34.96 -15.15
N LEU A 6 -20.57 -35.22 -16.37
CA LEU A 6 -19.69 -35.29 -17.55
C LEU A 6 -19.39 -33.88 -18.09
N ASN A 7 -18.11 -33.51 -18.29
CA ASN A 7 -17.75 -32.23 -18.91
C ASN A 7 -17.98 -32.27 -20.44
N LYS A 8 -17.81 -31.13 -21.14
CA LYS A 8 -18.10 -31.04 -22.60
C LYS A 8 -17.22 -32.00 -23.42
N SER A 9 -15.95 -32.16 -23.06
CA SER A 9 -15.03 -33.08 -23.74
C SER A 9 -15.40 -34.55 -23.50
N ASP A 10 -15.87 -34.90 -22.31
CA ASP A 10 -16.36 -36.24 -21.98
C ASP A 10 -17.64 -36.59 -22.74
N ILE A 11 -18.58 -35.63 -22.86
CA ILE A 11 -19.80 -35.84 -23.65
C ILE A 11 -19.45 -36.03 -25.12
N LEU A 12 -18.57 -35.20 -25.67
CA LEU A 12 -18.11 -35.33 -27.07
C LEU A 12 -17.33 -36.62 -27.31
N SER A 13 -16.50 -37.04 -26.34
CA SER A 13 -15.77 -38.31 -26.36
C SER A 13 -16.74 -39.51 -26.33
N LYS A 14 -17.79 -39.44 -25.50
CA LYS A 14 -18.81 -40.48 -25.42
C LYS A 14 -19.68 -40.57 -26.68
N ILE A 15 -20.00 -39.45 -27.31
CA ILE A 15 -20.64 -39.41 -28.64
C ILE A 15 -19.71 -40.05 -29.67
N LYS A 16 -18.42 -39.68 -29.66
CA LYS A 16 -17.42 -40.20 -30.62
C LYS A 16 -17.16 -41.70 -30.47
N ASN A 17 -17.27 -42.22 -29.24
CA ASN A 17 -17.12 -43.64 -28.92
C ASN A 17 -18.46 -44.40 -28.94
N GLU A 18 -19.53 -43.81 -29.47
CA GLU A 18 -20.88 -44.42 -29.61
C GLU A 18 -21.49 -44.94 -28.30
N THR A 19 -21.02 -44.43 -27.15
CA THR A 19 -21.50 -44.85 -25.82
C THR A 19 -22.74 -44.10 -25.35
N ILE A 20 -23.08 -42.99 -26.00
CA ILE A 20 -24.35 -42.26 -25.89
C ILE A 20 -24.75 -41.79 -27.30
N SER A 21 -26.05 -41.65 -27.58
CA SER A 21 -26.49 -41.17 -28.90
C SER A 21 -26.16 -39.68 -29.09
N VAL A 22 -26.13 -39.22 -30.35
CA VAL A 22 -25.98 -37.80 -30.67
C VAL A 22 -27.14 -36.99 -30.05
N GLU A 23 -28.38 -37.51 -30.06
CA GLU A 23 -29.50 -36.82 -29.41
C GLU A 23 -29.34 -36.75 -27.88
N GLU A 24 -28.88 -37.82 -27.22
CA GLU A 24 -28.60 -37.83 -25.78
C GLU A 24 -27.45 -36.88 -25.42
N GLY A 25 -26.37 -36.89 -26.20
CA GLY A 25 -25.26 -35.96 -26.03
C GLY A 25 -25.67 -34.51 -26.22
N VAL A 26 -26.50 -34.21 -27.23
CA VAL A 26 -27.08 -32.88 -27.45
C VAL A 26 -28.05 -32.51 -26.33
N ALA A 27 -28.84 -33.44 -25.79
CA ALA A 27 -29.71 -33.20 -24.65
C ALA A 27 -28.94 -32.90 -23.36
N LEU A 28 -27.84 -33.61 -23.10
CA LEU A 28 -26.93 -33.36 -21.98
C LEU A 28 -26.23 -32.00 -22.10
N LEU A 29 -25.75 -31.66 -23.32
CA LEU A 29 -25.18 -30.34 -23.60
C LEU A 29 -26.23 -29.22 -23.51
N LYS A 30 -27.48 -29.48 -23.87
CA LYS A 30 -28.61 -28.54 -23.69
C LYS A 30 -29.02 -28.42 -22.21
N GLN A 31 -28.96 -29.49 -21.41
CA GLN A 31 -29.17 -29.44 -19.96
C GLN A 31 -28.05 -28.67 -19.24
N GLN A 32 -26.78 -28.84 -19.66
CA GLN A 32 -25.68 -27.99 -19.19
C GLN A 32 -25.88 -26.53 -19.59
N ASN A 33 -26.34 -26.26 -20.82
CA ASN A 33 -26.67 -24.90 -21.25
C ASN A 33 -27.89 -24.30 -20.53
N LYS A 34 -28.85 -25.11 -20.06
CA LYS A 34 -29.98 -24.67 -19.21
C LYS A 34 -29.54 -24.27 -17.79
N LYS A 35 -28.33 -24.65 -17.35
CA LYS A 35 -27.66 -24.16 -16.14
C LYS A 35 -26.73 -22.96 -16.39
N LYS A 36 -26.81 -22.29 -17.55
CA LYS A 36 -26.13 -20.99 -17.71
C LYS A 36 -26.74 -20.00 -16.72
N VAL A 37 -25.95 -19.62 -15.72
CA VAL A 37 -26.23 -18.46 -14.87
C VAL A 37 -26.56 -17.30 -15.81
N ASN A 38 -27.73 -16.69 -15.65
CA ASN A 38 -28.13 -15.54 -16.45
C ASN A 38 -27.30 -14.33 -16.00
N ILE A 39 -26.09 -14.20 -16.55
CA ILE A 39 -25.18 -13.09 -16.30
C ILE A 39 -25.74 -11.86 -17.04
N LYS A 40 -26.15 -10.84 -16.28
CA LYS A 40 -26.53 -9.55 -16.86
C LYS A 40 -25.25 -8.78 -17.23
N ASN A 41 -25.31 -7.92 -18.25
CA ASN A 41 -24.18 -7.04 -18.58
C ASN A 41 -23.83 -6.07 -17.44
N THR A 42 -24.77 -5.82 -16.53
CA THR A 42 -24.57 -5.01 -15.32
C THR A 42 -23.94 -5.78 -14.17
N ASP A 43 -23.70 -7.08 -14.30
CA ASP A 43 -23.09 -7.87 -13.23
C ASP A 43 -21.57 -7.70 -13.23
N VAL A 44 -21.04 -7.17 -12.13
CA VAL A 44 -19.60 -6.92 -11.95
C VAL A 44 -19.09 -7.78 -10.79
N ALA A 45 -18.05 -8.57 -11.03
CA ALA A 45 -17.41 -9.40 -10.03
C ALA A 45 -16.38 -8.60 -9.23
N VAL A 46 -16.32 -8.85 -7.92
CA VAL A 46 -15.18 -8.48 -7.08
C VAL A 46 -14.23 -9.67 -7.02
N VAL A 47 -13.06 -9.55 -7.62
CA VAL A 47 -12.11 -10.67 -7.79
C VAL A 47 -10.90 -10.60 -6.86
N GLY A 48 -10.60 -9.42 -6.31
CA GLY A 48 -9.54 -9.25 -5.32
C GLY A 48 -9.88 -8.15 -4.32
N ILE A 49 -9.38 -8.28 -3.11
CA ILE A 49 -9.56 -7.31 -2.02
C ILE A 49 -8.25 -7.13 -1.24
N SER A 50 -8.03 -5.93 -0.70
CA SER A 50 -7.00 -5.68 0.31
C SER A 50 -7.49 -4.61 1.27
N ALA A 51 -7.12 -4.75 2.55
CA ALA A 51 -7.40 -3.74 3.54
C ALA A 51 -6.40 -3.82 4.71
N VAL A 52 -6.09 -2.65 5.24
CA VAL A 52 -5.43 -2.46 6.53
C VAL A 52 -6.32 -1.58 7.41
N VAL A 53 -6.60 -2.06 8.62
CA VAL A 53 -7.50 -1.40 9.58
C VAL A 53 -6.91 -1.48 11.00
N PRO A 54 -7.41 -0.72 11.98
CA PRO A 54 -6.91 -0.78 13.34
C PRO A 54 -7.04 -2.20 13.90
N GLY A 55 -5.94 -2.71 14.46
CA GLY A 55 -5.86 -4.06 15.01
C GLY A 55 -5.81 -5.21 13.99
N ALA A 56 -5.74 -4.94 12.68
CA ALA A 56 -5.56 -5.95 11.65
C ALA A 56 -4.71 -5.45 10.49
N LYS A 57 -3.58 -6.12 10.23
CA LYS A 57 -2.63 -5.74 9.18
C LYS A 57 -3.03 -6.20 7.78
N ASP A 58 -4.01 -7.10 7.69
CA ASP A 58 -4.52 -7.70 6.47
C ASP A 58 -5.99 -8.18 6.64
N ILE A 59 -6.57 -8.69 5.54
CA ILE A 59 -7.96 -9.16 5.48
C ILE A 59 -8.23 -10.40 6.33
N ASP A 60 -7.23 -11.25 6.57
CA ASP A 60 -7.38 -12.47 7.36
C ASP A 60 -7.47 -12.14 8.85
N GLU A 61 -6.62 -11.23 9.34
CA GLU A 61 -6.73 -10.67 10.69
C GLU A 61 -8.02 -9.86 10.86
N PHE A 62 -8.43 -9.09 9.84
CA PHE A 62 -9.68 -8.34 9.91
C PHE A 62 -10.90 -9.26 10.04
N TRP A 63 -10.94 -10.35 9.26
CA TRP A 63 -11.99 -11.36 9.39
C TRP A 63 -11.99 -12.01 10.78
N SER A 64 -10.82 -12.39 11.29
CA SER A 64 -10.67 -12.95 12.64
C SER A 64 -11.21 -12.00 13.71
N ASN A 65 -10.90 -10.70 13.61
CA ASN A 65 -11.39 -9.68 14.52
C ASN A 65 -12.92 -9.51 14.45
N LEU A 66 -13.49 -9.50 13.24
CA LEU A 66 -14.94 -9.42 13.06
C LEU A 66 -15.65 -10.65 13.63
N GLN A 67 -15.15 -11.85 13.37
CA GLN A 67 -15.69 -13.11 13.89
C GLN A 67 -15.70 -13.13 15.43
N ASN A 68 -14.61 -12.66 16.05
CA ASN A 68 -14.45 -12.67 17.50
C ASN A 68 -15.07 -11.45 18.19
N GLY A 69 -15.69 -10.53 17.44
CA GLY A 69 -16.31 -9.33 18.00
C GLY A 69 -15.30 -8.39 18.67
N VAL A 70 -14.12 -8.23 18.08
CA VAL A 70 -13.05 -7.36 18.60
C VAL A 70 -13.41 -5.89 18.39
N ASP A 71 -13.24 -5.09 19.45
CA ASP A 71 -13.21 -3.63 19.44
C ASP A 71 -11.75 -3.17 19.31
N SER A 72 -11.42 -2.61 18.14
CA SER A 72 -10.08 -2.15 17.79
C SER A 72 -9.83 -0.68 18.15
N VAL A 73 -10.84 0.03 18.65
CA VAL A 73 -10.69 1.43 19.03
C VAL A 73 -9.99 1.51 20.39
N LYS A 74 -8.94 2.32 20.47
CA LYS A 74 -8.12 2.46 21.68
C LYS A 74 -7.89 3.93 21.99
N GLU A 75 -7.31 4.19 23.16
CA GLU A 75 -6.81 5.53 23.46
C GLU A 75 -5.67 5.85 22.49
N THR A 76 -5.72 7.04 21.89
CA THR A 76 -4.76 7.47 20.88
C THR A 76 -3.38 7.58 21.54
N PRO A 77 -2.32 6.98 20.97
CA PRO A 77 -0.98 7.07 21.53
C PRO A 77 -0.55 8.53 21.74
N LYS A 78 0.04 8.84 22.90
CA LYS A 78 0.42 10.23 23.27
C LYS A 78 1.43 10.86 22.31
N ASN A 79 2.21 10.04 21.62
CA ASN A 79 3.19 10.46 20.62
C ASN A 79 2.60 10.55 19.20
N ARG A 80 1.29 10.31 19.01
CA ARG A 80 0.65 10.33 17.69
C ARG A 80 0.56 11.75 17.12
N TRP A 81 0.12 12.70 17.95
CA TRP A 81 0.02 14.10 17.57
C TRP A 81 0.64 14.98 18.66
N LYS A 82 1.47 15.94 18.27
CA LYS A 82 1.90 17.03 19.15
C LYS A 82 0.83 18.13 19.07
N LEU A 83 0.19 18.44 20.19
CA LEU A 83 -0.78 19.54 20.23
C LEU A 83 -0.05 20.88 20.33
N ALA A 84 -0.27 21.77 19.36
CA ALA A 84 0.25 23.13 19.45
C ALA A 84 -0.30 23.82 20.70
N LYS A 85 0.57 24.46 21.51
CA LYS A 85 0.23 25.04 22.83
C LYS A 85 -0.97 26.01 22.79
N ASP A 86 -1.20 26.66 21.66
CA ASP A 86 -2.28 27.65 21.48
C ASP A 86 -3.63 27.05 21.06
N THR A 87 -3.67 25.80 20.58
CA THR A 87 -4.93 25.13 20.16
C THR A 87 -5.85 24.79 21.33
N VAL A 88 -5.34 24.83 22.57
CA VAL A 88 -6.03 24.37 23.78
C VAL A 88 -6.79 25.50 24.50
N LYS A 89 -6.52 26.78 24.22
CA LYS A 89 -7.05 27.89 25.03
C LYS A 89 -8.58 28.09 24.91
N ASN A 90 -9.22 27.65 23.84
CA ASN A 90 -10.68 27.82 23.59
C ASN A 90 -11.37 26.60 22.94
N SER A 91 -10.74 25.42 22.91
CA SER A 91 -11.30 24.20 22.32
C SER A 91 -11.88 23.27 23.39
N ARG A 92 -12.87 22.45 23.01
CA ARG A 92 -13.29 21.32 23.85
C ARG A 92 -12.12 20.34 24.00
N PRO A 93 -12.07 19.55 25.10
CA PRO A 93 -11.09 18.48 25.22
C PRO A 93 -11.18 17.57 23.99
N ILE A 94 -10.03 17.30 23.38
CA ILE A 94 -9.91 16.39 22.24
C ILE A 94 -10.40 15.02 22.66
N CYS A 95 -11.24 14.39 21.82
CA CYS A 95 -11.57 12.98 22.01
C CYS A 95 -10.28 12.15 22.00
N LYS A 96 -10.00 11.51 23.12
CA LYS A 96 -8.79 10.71 23.31
C LYS A 96 -8.85 9.34 22.61
N TRP A 97 -10.00 8.93 22.09
CA TRP A 97 -10.21 7.64 21.45
C TRP A 97 -10.13 7.76 19.94
N SER A 98 -9.38 6.86 19.29
CA SER A 98 -9.30 6.76 17.83
C SER A 98 -8.95 5.32 17.42
N GLY A 99 -9.42 4.88 16.26
CA GLY A 99 -8.87 3.71 15.58
C GLY A 99 -7.66 4.12 14.75
N VAL A 100 -6.44 3.87 15.22
CA VAL A 100 -5.21 4.27 14.51
C VAL A 100 -4.46 3.06 13.95
N LEU A 101 -3.81 3.24 12.82
CA LEU A 101 -2.89 2.25 12.25
C LEU A 101 -1.53 2.32 12.96
N GLU A 102 -0.88 1.16 13.15
CA GLU A 102 0.43 1.05 13.80
C GLU A 102 1.59 1.47 12.87
N ASP A 103 1.60 0.96 11.63
CA ASP A 103 2.66 1.17 10.63
C ASP A 103 2.34 2.30 9.62
N TYR A 104 1.54 3.28 10.03
CA TYR A 104 1.11 4.42 9.20
C TYR A 104 2.27 5.26 8.63
N ASP A 105 3.44 5.20 9.24
CA ASP A 105 4.65 5.93 8.84
C ASP A 105 5.61 5.07 7.98
N LYS A 106 5.26 3.80 7.73
CA LYS A 106 6.12 2.83 7.02
C LYS A 106 5.82 2.79 5.53
N PHE A 107 6.84 2.56 4.71
CA PHE A 107 6.71 2.39 3.26
C PHE A 107 7.96 1.75 2.65
N ASP A 108 7.80 1.05 1.53
CA ASP A 108 8.90 0.49 0.72
C ASP A 108 9.07 1.27 -0.60
N PRO A 109 9.75 2.42 -0.60
CA PRO A 109 9.79 3.28 -1.78
C PRO A 109 10.61 2.70 -2.92
N LEU A 110 11.69 1.95 -2.62
CA LEU A 110 12.53 1.35 -3.65
C LEU A 110 11.79 0.24 -4.40
N PHE A 111 10.84 -0.45 -3.76
CA PHE A 111 9.94 -1.33 -4.48
C PHE A 111 9.20 -0.60 -5.60
N PHE A 112 8.70 0.60 -5.33
CA PHE A 112 7.92 1.41 -6.27
C PHE A 112 8.76 2.33 -7.16
N ASN A 113 10.09 2.17 -7.18
CA ASN A 113 11.02 3.07 -7.89
C ASN A 113 10.86 4.55 -7.46
N ILE A 114 10.57 4.77 -6.17
CA ILE A 114 10.42 6.08 -5.55
C ILE A 114 11.68 6.37 -4.74
N SER A 115 12.21 7.59 -4.83
CA SER A 115 13.38 7.96 -4.03
C SER A 115 13.00 8.11 -2.54
N PRO A 116 13.89 7.78 -1.59
CA PRO A 116 13.66 8.02 -0.16
C PRO A 116 13.25 9.47 0.17
N MET A 117 13.79 10.44 -0.56
CA MET A 117 13.46 11.86 -0.39
C MET A 117 12.02 12.19 -0.82
N GLU A 118 11.59 11.64 -1.95
CA GLU A 118 10.21 11.78 -2.42
C GLU A 118 9.24 11.11 -1.43
N ALA A 119 9.54 9.88 -1.00
CA ALA A 119 8.73 9.14 -0.02
C ALA A 119 8.55 9.88 1.31
N TYR A 120 9.57 10.61 1.76
CA TYR A 120 9.51 11.46 2.95
C TYR A 120 8.44 12.56 2.84
N THR A 121 8.31 13.17 1.66
CA THR A 121 7.32 14.22 1.38
C THR A 121 5.94 13.70 1.00
N MET A 122 5.82 12.41 0.68
CA MET A 122 4.54 11.79 0.32
C MET A 122 3.59 11.69 1.51
N ASP A 123 2.38 12.19 1.33
CA ASP A 123 1.26 11.93 2.21
C ASP A 123 1.14 10.40 2.45
N PRO A 124 1.10 9.93 3.71
CA PRO A 124 0.93 8.53 4.06
C PRO A 124 -0.24 7.86 3.34
N GLN A 125 -1.29 8.62 3.03
CA GLN A 125 -2.43 8.14 2.26
C GLN A 125 -2.01 7.65 0.86
N GLN A 126 -1.09 8.34 0.18
CA GLN A 126 -0.57 7.91 -1.12
C GLN A 126 0.21 6.59 -1.00
N ARG A 127 1.04 6.49 0.04
CA ARG A 127 1.90 5.34 0.29
C ARG A 127 1.09 4.08 0.57
N LEU A 128 0.16 4.15 1.51
CA LEU A 128 -0.69 3.03 1.88
C LEU A 128 -1.62 2.63 0.73
N PHE A 129 -2.24 3.58 0.04
CA PHE A 129 -3.14 3.24 -1.07
C PHE A 129 -2.41 2.56 -2.24
N LEU A 130 -1.14 2.92 -2.47
CA LEU A 130 -0.28 2.27 -3.47
C LEU A 130 0.06 0.83 -3.09
N GLU A 131 0.46 0.58 -1.83
CA GLU A 131 0.72 -0.78 -1.33
C GLU A 131 -0.56 -1.65 -1.36
N GLU A 132 -1.68 -1.13 -0.87
CA GLU A 132 -2.95 -1.87 -0.85
C GLU A 132 -3.50 -2.13 -2.26
N SER A 133 -3.21 -1.25 -3.22
CA SER A 133 -3.54 -1.48 -4.64
C SER A 133 -2.75 -2.66 -5.22
N TRP A 134 -1.44 -2.72 -4.94
CA TRP A 134 -0.61 -3.87 -5.34
C TRP A 134 -1.13 -5.17 -4.73
N LYS A 135 -1.38 -5.18 -3.42
CA LYS A 135 -1.90 -6.36 -2.70
C LYS A 135 -3.26 -6.82 -3.24
N ALA A 136 -4.18 -5.90 -3.54
CA ALA A 136 -5.49 -6.27 -4.07
C ALA A 136 -5.39 -6.93 -5.47
N ILE A 137 -4.45 -6.49 -6.31
CA ILE A 137 -4.18 -7.12 -7.62
C ILE A 137 -3.61 -8.53 -7.43
N GLU A 138 -2.66 -8.71 -6.51
CA GLU A 138 -2.13 -10.03 -6.18
C GLU A 138 -3.18 -10.95 -5.54
N ASP A 139 -4.07 -10.44 -4.70
CA ASP A 139 -5.19 -11.19 -4.13
C ASP A 139 -6.14 -11.69 -5.23
N ALA A 140 -6.34 -10.90 -6.29
CA ALA A 140 -7.06 -11.31 -7.49
C ALA A 140 -6.35 -12.41 -8.30
N GLY A 141 -5.11 -12.76 -7.95
CA GLY A 141 -4.26 -13.70 -8.69
C GLY A 141 -3.79 -13.14 -10.04
N VAL A 142 -3.61 -11.83 -10.13
CA VAL A 142 -3.11 -11.15 -11.33
C VAL A 142 -1.68 -10.71 -11.09
N ASN A 143 -0.78 -11.02 -12.02
CA ASN A 143 0.55 -10.44 -12.01
C ASN A 143 0.44 -8.93 -12.35
N PRO A 144 0.81 -8.01 -11.43
CA PRO A 144 0.68 -6.57 -11.68
C PRO A 144 1.48 -6.07 -12.90
N GLU A 145 2.62 -6.68 -13.23
CA GLU A 145 3.44 -6.27 -14.38
C GLU A 145 2.76 -6.57 -15.72
N LYS A 146 1.87 -7.57 -15.76
CA LYS A 146 1.07 -7.92 -16.95
C LYS A 146 -0.08 -6.95 -17.21
N LEU A 147 -0.33 -5.99 -16.31
CA LEU A 147 -1.32 -4.94 -16.50
C LEU A 147 -0.78 -3.73 -17.28
N SER A 148 0.53 -3.70 -17.58
CA SER A 148 1.13 -2.63 -18.37
C SER A 148 0.44 -2.45 -19.72
N GLY A 149 -0.02 -1.23 -20.00
CA GLY A 149 -0.77 -0.86 -21.20
C GLY A 149 -2.25 -1.21 -21.18
N VAL A 150 -2.72 -1.99 -20.19
CA VAL A 150 -4.13 -2.42 -20.09
C VAL A 150 -5.01 -1.27 -19.61
N LYS A 151 -6.25 -1.21 -20.12
CA LYS A 151 -7.28 -0.26 -19.67
C LYS A 151 -7.82 -0.65 -18.30
N VAL A 152 -7.01 -0.43 -17.27
CA VAL A 152 -7.39 -0.58 -15.87
C VAL A 152 -7.69 0.80 -15.30
N GLY A 153 -8.87 1.00 -14.73
CA GLY A 153 -9.23 2.24 -14.05
C GLY A 153 -8.80 2.25 -12.59
N VAL A 154 -8.52 3.43 -12.02
CA VAL A 154 -8.17 3.65 -10.62
C VAL A 154 -9.11 4.72 -10.04
N PHE A 155 -9.92 4.34 -9.06
CA PHE A 155 -10.92 5.19 -8.42
C PHE A 155 -10.67 5.25 -6.92
N ALA A 156 -10.10 6.34 -6.44
CA ALA A 156 -9.67 6.50 -5.05
C ALA A 156 -10.59 7.46 -4.29
N GLY A 157 -11.30 6.96 -3.28
CA GLY A 157 -12.01 7.78 -2.31
C GLY A 157 -11.05 8.37 -1.29
N VAL A 158 -10.77 9.68 -1.39
CA VAL A 158 -9.77 10.36 -0.55
C VAL A 158 -10.12 11.83 -0.37
N ALA A 159 -9.90 12.34 0.84
CA ALA A 159 -10.03 13.76 1.18
C ALA A 159 -8.63 14.37 1.29
N GLN A 160 -8.53 15.70 1.29
CA GLN A 160 -7.23 16.36 1.46
C GLN A 160 -6.60 15.96 2.80
N GLY A 161 -5.42 15.34 2.76
CA GLY A 161 -4.69 14.98 3.96
C GLY A 161 -4.07 16.19 4.66
N ASP A 162 -3.81 16.02 5.95
CA ASP A 162 -3.24 17.01 6.86
C ASP A 162 -1.72 16.88 7.02
N TYR A 163 -1.09 15.89 6.39
CA TYR A 163 0.36 15.66 6.45
C TYR A 163 1.19 16.87 5.96
N SER A 164 0.69 17.57 4.94
CA SER A 164 1.34 18.78 4.41
C SER A 164 1.41 19.94 5.42
N GLN A 165 0.63 19.90 6.50
CA GLN A 165 0.73 20.88 7.57
C GLN A 165 2.07 20.77 8.31
N ASN A 166 2.60 19.55 8.49
CA ASN A 166 3.91 19.35 9.11
C ASN A 166 5.03 20.02 8.29
N LEU A 167 4.90 20.05 6.95
CA LEU A 167 5.83 20.76 6.07
C LEU A 167 5.82 22.27 6.31
N ARG A 168 4.63 22.85 6.46
CA ARG A 168 4.46 24.30 6.68
C ARG A 168 5.03 24.74 8.02
N HIS A 169 4.80 23.96 9.08
CA HIS A 169 5.34 24.25 10.41
C HIS A 169 6.87 24.17 10.45
N ASN A 170 7.45 23.26 9.68
CA ASN A 170 8.90 23.06 9.60
C ASN A 170 9.62 23.99 8.61
N LYS A 171 8.92 24.96 8.00
CA LYS A 171 9.47 25.86 6.96
C LYS A 171 10.22 25.11 5.84
N GLN A 172 9.80 23.88 5.53
CA GLN A 172 10.45 23.12 4.46
C GLN A 172 10.24 23.81 3.11
N LYS A 173 11.20 23.63 2.21
CA LYS A 173 11.16 24.20 0.86
C LYS A 173 9.93 23.69 0.13
N LEU A 174 9.05 24.61 -0.28
CA LEU A 174 7.90 24.29 -1.13
C LEU A 174 8.41 24.06 -2.55
N ASP A 175 8.56 22.80 -2.93
CA ASP A 175 9.08 22.37 -4.22
C ASP A 175 8.11 21.39 -4.92
N ALA A 176 8.55 20.84 -6.06
CA ALA A 176 7.76 19.90 -6.85
C ALA A 176 7.47 18.59 -6.09
N LEU A 177 8.40 18.11 -5.26
CA LEU A 177 8.20 16.89 -4.46
C LEU A 177 7.11 17.12 -3.43
N THR A 178 7.14 18.26 -2.74
CA THR A 178 6.10 18.69 -1.81
C THR A 178 4.72 18.81 -2.48
N LEU A 179 4.68 19.42 -3.68
CA LEU A 179 3.43 19.52 -4.45
C LEU A 179 2.87 18.14 -4.78
N ASN A 180 3.70 17.25 -5.34
CA ASN A 180 3.28 15.91 -5.75
C ASN A 180 2.89 15.05 -4.54
N GLY A 181 3.61 15.18 -3.43
CA GLY A 181 3.38 14.42 -2.20
C GLY A 181 2.04 14.73 -1.53
N GLY A 182 1.45 15.92 -1.75
CA GLY A 182 0.21 16.35 -1.11
C GLY A 182 -1.06 16.32 -1.97
N GLN A 183 -0.95 16.07 -3.28
CA GLN A 183 -2.11 16.14 -4.20
C GLN A 183 -2.87 14.82 -4.32
N ASN A 184 -4.20 14.86 -4.15
CA ASN A 184 -5.06 13.69 -4.29
C ASN A 184 -5.13 13.13 -5.72
N SER A 185 -5.04 14.00 -6.74
CA SER A 185 -4.96 13.53 -8.13
C SER A 185 -3.73 12.65 -8.36
N ILE A 186 -2.58 13.04 -7.78
CA ILE A 186 -1.33 12.28 -7.83
C ILE A 186 -1.48 10.94 -7.12
N LEU A 187 -2.22 10.86 -6.01
CA LEU A 187 -2.49 9.58 -5.33
C LEU A 187 -3.03 8.50 -6.29
N SER A 188 -4.09 8.82 -7.03
CA SER A 188 -4.65 7.89 -8.01
C SER A 188 -3.72 7.68 -9.22
N ALA A 189 -3.12 8.77 -9.72
CA ALA A 189 -2.27 8.74 -10.90
C ALA A 189 -0.96 7.97 -10.66
N ARG A 190 -0.47 7.89 -9.43
CA ARG A 190 0.78 7.19 -9.09
C ARG A 190 0.68 5.70 -9.33
N ILE A 191 -0.48 5.10 -9.04
CA ILE A 191 -0.77 3.69 -9.32
C ILE A 191 -0.81 3.46 -10.82
N SER A 192 -1.57 4.30 -11.52
CA SER A 192 -1.67 4.26 -12.99
C SER A 192 -0.30 4.45 -13.66
N TYR A 193 0.52 5.35 -13.14
CA TYR A 193 1.87 5.61 -13.63
C TYR A 193 2.79 4.41 -13.39
N TYR A 194 2.85 3.91 -12.15
CA TYR A 194 3.77 2.82 -11.79
C TYR A 194 3.46 1.52 -12.54
N LEU A 195 2.17 1.18 -12.69
CA LEU A 195 1.73 -0.02 -13.40
C LEU A 195 1.47 0.20 -14.89
N ASN A 196 1.70 1.43 -15.41
CA ASN A 196 1.42 1.83 -16.79
C ASN A 196 -0.03 1.53 -17.23
N LEU A 197 -1.01 1.85 -16.40
CA LEU A 197 -2.44 1.63 -16.65
C LEU A 197 -3.02 2.75 -17.52
N THR A 198 -3.89 2.39 -18.46
CA THR A 198 -4.44 3.34 -19.46
C THR A 198 -5.93 3.63 -19.30
N GLY A 199 -6.55 3.20 -18.19
CA GLY A 199 -7.95 3.49 -17.87
C GLY A 199 -8.14 4.82 -17.11
N PRO A 200 -9.39 5.16 -16.72
CA PRO A 200 -9.67 6.37 -15.93
C PRO A 200 -8.94 6.37 -14.60
N SER A 201 -8.31 7.48 -14.21
CA SER A 201 -7.62 7.65 -12.93
C SER A 201 -8.18 8.85 -12.17
N ILE A 202 -8.96 8.61 -11.12
CA ILE A 202 -9.80 9.62 -10.48
C ILE A 202 -9.68 9.53 -8.95
N ALA A 203 -9.43 10.69 -8.32
CA ALA A 203 -9.59 10.89 -6.89
C ALA A 203 -10.94 11.55 -6.59
N ILE A 204 -11.66 11.04 -5.60
CA ILE A 204 -13.06 11.38 -5.32
C ILE A 204 -13.19 11.78 -3.85
N ASP A 205 -13.73 12.97 -3.61
CA ASP A 205 -14.12 13.44 -2.28
C ASP A 205 -15.62 13.74 -2.23
N THR A 206 -16.36 12.85 -1.59
CA THR A 206 -17.76 13.04 -1.18
C THR A 206 -17.90 12.84 0.34
N ALA A 207 -16.85 13.19 1.10
CA ALA A 207 -16.73 12.92 2.52
C ALA A 207 -16.88 11.42 2.86
N CYS A 208 -17.77 11.06 3.79
CA CYS A 208 -17.87 9.68 4.30
C CYS A 208 -18.35 8.64 3.25
N SER A 209 -18.93 9.08 2.13
CA SER A 209 -19.34 8.20 1.03
C SER A 209 -18.25 7.95 -0.02
N SER A 210 -17.10 8.63 0.04
CA SER A 210 -16.08 8.68 -1.03
C SER A 210 -15.72 7.34 -1.64
N SER A 211 -15.34 6.35 -0.82
CA SER A 211 -14.89 5.04 -1.32
C SER A 211 -16.01 4.17 -1.92
N LEU A 212 -17.25 4.29 -1.43
CA LEU A 212 -18.38 3.58 -2.06
C LEU A 212 -18.80 4.26 -3.37
N VAL A 213 -18.75 5.59 -3.43
CA VAL A 213 -18.94 6.34 -4.68
C VAL A 213 -17.83 6.02 -5.69
N ALA A 214 -16.58 5.88 -5.23
CA ALA A 214 -15.48 5.42 -6.08
C ALA A 214 -15.72 4.02 -6.65
N THR A 215 -16.26 3.12 -5.83
CA THR A 215 -16.66 1.78 -6.26
C THR A 215 -17.84 1.81 -7.23
N ASP A 216 -18.83 2.69 -7.03
CA ASP A 216 -19.93 2.91 -7.98
C ASP A 216 -19.44 3.45 -9.33
N MET A 217 -18.50 4.40 -9.33
CA MET A 217 -17.90 4.93 -10.56
C MET A 217 -17.10 3.85 -11.29
N ALA A 218 -16.28 3.08 -10.58
CA ALA A 218 -15.57 1.95 -11.15
C ALA A 218 -16.52 0.89 -11.73
N TYR A 219 -17.58 0.55 -11.00
CA TYR A 219 -18.65 -0.34 -11.47
C TYR A 219 -19.27 0.17 -12.78
N ARG A 220 -19.61 1.46 -12.87
CA ARG A 220 -20.18 2.06 -14.08
C ARG A 220 -19.18 2.06 -15.24
N SER A 221 -17.91 2.37 -14.99
CA SER A 221 -16.88 2.35 -16.03
C SER A 221 -16.68 0.94 -16.62
N ILE A 222 -16.75 -0.12 -15.81
CA ILE A 222 -16.76 -1.51 -16.30
C ILE A 222 -18.01 -1.79 -17.14
N VAL A 223 -19.20 -1.42 -16.64
CA VAL A 223 -20.48 -1.67 -17.34
C VAL A 223 -20.56 -0.91 -18.67
N ASN A 224 -19.98 0.28 -18.74
CA ASN A 224 -19.92 1.11 -19.94
C ASN A 224 -18.78 0.73 -20.90
N GLY A 225 -17.88 -0.17 -20.50
CA GLY A 225 -16.71 -0.56 -21.30
C GLY A 225 -15.60 0.50 -21.39
N GLU A 226 -15.55 1.43 -20.42
CA GLU A 226 -14.47 2.44 -20.31
C GLU A 226 -13.15 1.80 -19.82
N CYS A 227 -13.26 0.72 -19.04
CA CYS A 227 -12.14 -0.11 -18.60
C CYS A 227 -12.55 -1.59 -18.55
N GLU A 228 -11.56 -2.47 -18.57
CA GLU A 228 -11.77 -3.93 -18.48
C GLU A 228 -11.62 -4.47 -17.05
N MET A 229 -10.87 -3.73 -16.24
CA MET A 229 -10.64 -3.96 -14.82
C MET A 229 -10.60 -2.60 -14.12
N ALA A 230 -10.95 -2.54 -12.84
CA ALA A 230 -10.83 -1.32 -12.07
C ALA A 230 -10.39 -1.60 -10.63
N LEU A 231 -9.51 -0.76 -10.12
CA LEU A 231 -9.18 -0.65 -8.71
C LEU A 231 -10.09 0.43 -8.12
N ALA A 232 -10.84 0.08 -7.08
CA ALA A 232 -11.70 1.02 -6.38
C ALA A 232 -11.52 0.91 -4.88
N GLY A 233 -11.52 2.03 -4.17
CA GLY A 233 -11.27 1.96 -2.74
C GLY A 233 -11.22 3.33 -2.08
N GLY A 234 -10.56 3.40 -0.93
CA GLY A 234 -10.23 4.65 -0.29
C GLY A 234 -9.13 4.53 0.74
N VAL A 235 -8.68 5.69 1.22
CA VAL A 235 -7.70 5.81 2.30
C VAL A 235 -8.04 7.01 3.18
N ASN A 236 -7.78 6.86 4.48
CA ASN A 236 -7.90 7.92 5.48
C ASN A 236 -6.81 7.74 6.55
N ILE A 237 -5.95 8.74 6.70
CA ILE A 237 -4.92 8.82 7.76
C ILE A 237 -5.03 10.17 8.46
N LEU A 238 -4.97 10.15 9.79
CA LEU A 238 -5.02 11.30 10.67
C LEU A 238 -3.58 11.67 11.06
N SER A 239 -2.92 12.51 10.27
CA SER A 239 -1.51 12.86 10.51
C SER A 239 -1.38 13.92 11.60
N THR A 240 -2.42 14.73 11.83
CA THR A 240 -2.50 15.70 12.93
C THR A 240 -3.79 15.50 13.75
N ALA A 241 -3.89 16.22 14.87
CA ALA A 241 -5.06 16.19 15.75
C ALA A 241 -6.24 17.06 15.25
N ASP A 242 -6.10 17.73 14.11
CA ASP A 242 -7.05 18.75 13.66
C ASP A 242 -8.44 18.17 13.42
N MET A 243 -8.52 17.00 12.79
CA MET A 243 -9.82 16.37 12.54
C MET A 243 -10.51 16.00 13.86
N ASN A 244 -9.76 15.48 14.84
CA ASN A 244 -10.28 15.20 16.19
C ASN A 244 -10.75 16.49 16.88
N LEU A 245 -10.01 17.60 16.76
CA LEU A 245 -10.39 18.91 17.30
C LEU A 245 -11.68 19.45 16.66
N MET A 246 -11.75 19.48 15.34
CA MET A 246 -12.88 20.02 14.58
C MET A 246 -14.17 19.24 14.88
N THR A 247 -14.08 17.90 14.93
CA THR A 247 -15.24 17.03 15.22
C THR A 247 -15.64 17.04 16.70
N SER A 248 -14.68 17.19 17.63
CA SER A 248 -14.96 17.40 19.06
C SER A 248 -15.71 18.72 19.29
N ASN A 249 -15.26 19.80 18.65
CA ASN A 249 -15.91 21.12 18.73
C ASN A 249 -17.31 21.11 18.09
N SER A 250 -17.52 20.27 17.07
CA SER A 250 -18.81 20.09 16.40
C SER A 250 -19.75 19.09 17.09
N LYS A 251 -19.35 18.51 18.23
CA LYS A 251 -20.12 17.50 18.99
C LYS A 251 -20.50 16.26 18.16
N MET A 252 -19.65 15.88 17.21
CA MET A 252 -19.88 14.71 16.35
C MET A 252 -19.36 13.41 16.98
N LEU A 253 -18.41 13.54 17.92
CA LEU A 253 -17.73 12.40 18.51
C LEU A 253 -18.43 11.87 19.75
N SER A 254 -18.48 10.54 19.86
CA SER A 254 -18.92 9.82 21.05
C SER A 254 -17.99 10.14 22.24
N SER A 255 -18.58 10.29 23.42
CA SER A 255 -17.87 10.64 24.65
C SER A 255 -17.01 9.48 25.21
N ASP A 256 -17.42 8.25 24.93
CA ASP A 256 -16.77 7.00 25.34
C ASP A 256 -15.99 6.31 24.21
N GLY A 257 -15.87 6.97 23.04
CA GLY A 257 -15.05 6.49 21.93
C GLY A 257 -15.63 5.29 21.19
N LYS A 258 -16.95 5.15 21.13
CA LYS A 258 -17.62 3.99 20.54
C LYS A 258 -18.72 4.40 19.56
N CYS A 259 -18.72 3.78 18.38
CA CYS A 259 -19.86 3.86 17.46
C CYS A 259 -20.98 2.93 17.97
N LYS A 260 -21.84 3.43 18.85
CA LYS A 260 -22.96 2.68 19.47
C LYS A 260 -24.16 2.56 18.51
N THR A 261 -23.90 1.95 17.36
CA THR A 261 -24.83 1.89 16.23
C THR A 261 -26.14 1.21 16.63
N PHE A 262 -27.27 1.89 16.40
CA PHE A 262 -28.65 1.50 16.75
C PHE A 262 -28.98 1.42 18.24
N ASP A 263 -28.01 1.67 19.14
CA ASP A 263 -28.23 1.64 20.59
C ASP A 263 -28.85 2.94 21.10
N ASN A 264 -29.61 2.88 22.17
CA ASN A 264 -30.28 4.03 22.79
C ASN A 264 -29.29 5.06 23.36
N ASN A 265 -28.07 4.64 23.67
CA ASN A 265 -27.00 5.51 24.17
C ASN A 265 -26.07 6.02 23.05
N ALA A 266 -26.48 5.88 21.79
CA ALA A 266 -25.84 6.50 20.62
C ALA A 266 -25.67 8.01 20.81
N ASP A 267 -24.43 8.48 20.89
CA ASP A 267 -24.07 9.89 21.13
C ASP A 267 -23.08 10.47 20.12
N GLY A 268 -22.69 9.69 19.09
CA GLY A 268 -21.70 10.08 18.10
C GLY A 268 -20.88 8.89 17.60
N PHE A 269 -19.90 9.17 16.74
CA PHE A 269 -18.94 8.18 16.26
C PHE A 269 -17.56 8.40 16.86
N VAL A 270 -16.63 7.47 16.62
CA VAL A 270 -15.20 7.64 16.90
C VAL A 270 -14.43 7.63 15.59
N LEU A 271 -13.41 8.47 15.45
CA LEU A 271 -12.61 8.56 14.24
C LEU A 271 -11.72 7.33 14.08
N SER A 272 -11.45 6.97 12.83
CA SER A 272 -10.60 5.84 12.51
C SER A 272 -9.83 6.02 11.21
N GLU A 273 -8.74 5.30 11.09
CA GLU A 273 -7.86 5.22 9.93
C GLU A 273 -8.06 3.90 9.20
N ALA A 274 -7.85 3.90 7.89
CA ALA A 274 -7.82 2.67 7.10
C ALA A 274 -7.27 2.96 5.70
N ALA A 275 -6.87 1.90 5.00
CA ALA A 275 -6.80 1.87 3.55
C ALA A 275 -7.45 0.57 3.07
N ALA A 276 -8.23 0.65 1.98
CA ALA A 276 -8.90 -0.52 1.42
C ALA A 276 -9.10 -0.38 -0.09
N VAL A 277 -8.89 -1.48 -0.81
CA VAL A 277 -9.00 -1.56 -2.27
C VAL A 277 -9.73 -2.85 -2.67
N VAL A 278 -10.58 -2.77 -3.68
CA VAL A 278 -11.22 -3.90 -4.36
C VAL A 278 -10.90 -3.88 -5.85
N VAL A 279 -10.76 -5.06 -6.44
CA VAL A 279 -10.53 -5.24 -7.88
C VAL A 279 -11.82 -5.71 -8.54
N LEU A 280 -12.31 -4.92 -9.49
CA LEU A 280 -13.56 -5.13 -10.20
C LEU A 280 -13.31 -5.53 -11.66
N MET A 281 -14.15 -6.41 -12.19
CA MET A 281 -14.25 -6.69 -13.63
C MET A 281 -15.64 -7.21 -13.98
N SER A 282 -15.99 -7.26 -15.27
CA SER A 282 -17.28 -7.86 -15.67
C SER A 282 -17.37 -9.31 -15.19
N LEU A 283 -18.54 -9.72 -14.67
CA LEU A 283 -18.75 -11.10 -14.23
C LEU A 283 -18.50 -12.10 -15.37
N LYS A 284 -18.86 -11.72 -16.60
CA LYS A 284 -18.60 -12.54 -17.79
C LYS A 284 -17.11 -12.84 -17.97
N LYS A 285 -16.23 -11.84 -17.83
CA LYS A 285 -14.78 -11.99 -17.94
C LYS A 285 -14.21 -12.80 -16.78
N ALA A 286 -14.62 -12.48 -15.55
CA ALA A 286 -14.20 -13.21 -14.34
C ALA A 286 -14.46 -14.71 -14.46
N VAL A 287 -15.63 -15.08 -14.98
CA VAL A 287 -16.01 -16.49 -15.18
C VAL A 287 -15.26 -17.13 -16.33
N SER A 288 -15.10 -16.45 -17.47
CA SER A 288 -14.40 -17.03 -18.62
C SER A 288 -12.92 -17.26 -18.37
N GLU A 289 -12.32 -16.47 -17.47
CA GLU A 289 -10.90 -16.53 -17.14
C GLU A 289 -10.63 -17.20 -15.77
N ASN A 290 -11.61 -17.90 -15.19
CA ASN A 290 -11.49 -18.66 -13.94
C ASN A 290 -10.92 -17.86 -12.75
N TYR A 291 -11.39 -16.62 -12.59
CA TYR A 291 -11.11 -15.84 -11.37
C TYR A 291 -11.87 -16.38 -10.18
N SER A 292 -11.25 -16.34 -9.00
CA SER A 292 -12.01 -16.40 -7.74
C SER A 292 -12.86 -15.14 -7.61
N ILE A 293 -14.11 -15.31 -7.16
CA ILE A 293 -15.08 -14.22 -7.05
C ILE A 293 -15.55 -14.17 -5.60
N TYR A 294 -15.28 -13.07 -4.92
CA TYR A 294 -15.76 -12.83 -3.55
C TYR A 294 -17.27 -12.56 -3.51
N GLY A 295 -17.78 -11.89 -4.53
CA GLY A 295 -19.19 -11.55 -4.68
C GLY A 295 -19.44 -10.79 -5.98
N VAL A 296 -20.71 -10.59 -6.30
CA VAL A 296 -21.15 -9.92 -7.52
C VAL A 296 -21.95 -8.67 -7.16
N ILE A 297 -21.49 -7.51 -7.61
CA ILE A 297 -22.26 -6.27 -7.55
C ILE A 297 -23.39 -6.37 -8.58
N LYS A 298 -24.63 -6.44 -8.09
CA LYS A 298 -25.85 -6.57 -8.91
C LYS A 298 -26.45 -5.22 -9.31
N GLY A 299 -26.10 -4.19 -8.58
CA GLY A 299 -26.60 -2.84 -8.78
C GLY A 299 -26.00 -1.86 -7.79
N SER A 300 -25.75 -0.65 -8.27
CA SER A 300 -25.27 0.47 -7.48
C SER A 300 -25.94 1.77 -7.93
N GLY A 301 -26.09 2.70 -7.00
CA GLY A 301 -26.63 4.03 -7.25
C GLY A 301 -26.05 5.07 -6.31
N VAL A 302 -26.06 6.32 -6.78
CA VAL A 302 -25.64 7.50 -6.02
C VAL A 302 -26.68 8.59 -6.20
N ASN A 303 -27.03 9.31 -5.12
CA ASN A 303 -27.86 10.51 -5.20
C ASN A 303 -27.43 11.57 -4.19
N GLN A 304 -28.21 12.65 -4.11
CA GLN A 304 -27.97 13.77 -3.19
C GLN A 304 -29.20 14.04 -2.32
N ASP A 305 -28.95 14.45 -1.09
CA ASP A 305 -29.99 14.75 -0.10
C ASP A 305 -30.86 15.94 -0.51
N GLY A 306 -30.27 16.91 -1.20
CA GLY A 306 -30.93 18.16 -1.57
C GLY A 306 -31.07 19.09 -0.37
N LYS A 307 -32.19 19.82 -0.28
CA LYS A 307 -32.42 20.77 0.82
C LYS A 307 -32.93 20.02 2.06
N THR A 308 -32.15 20.07 3.14
CA THR A 308 -32.50 19.55 4.48
C THR A 308 -32.40 20.67 5.54
N ASN A 309 -32.58 20.32 6.82
CA ASN A 309 -32.57 21.28 7.94
C ASN A 309 -31.16 21.84 8.29
N GLY A 310 -30.14 21.47 7.52
CA GLY A 310 -28.77 21.94 7.66
C GLY A 310 -27.90 21.18 6.67
N ILE A 311 -26.75 21.75 6.26
CA ILE A 311 -25.92 21.14 5.21
C ILE A 311 -25.46 19.71 5.53
N THR A 312 -25.39 19.36 6.82
CA THR A 312 -24.99 18.04 7.34
C THR A 312 -26.15 17.17 7.79
N ALA A 313 -27.40 17.64 7.69
CA ALA A 313 -28.57 16.88 8.13
C ALA A 313 -28.98 15.86 7.05
N PRO A 314 -29.06 14.56 7.35
CA PRO A 314 -29.40 13.52 6.37
C PRO A 314 -30.88 13.56 5.98
N SER A 315 -31.23 12.92 4.85
CA SER A 315 -32.61 12.85 4.34
C SER A 315 -33.11 11.42 4.16
N ALA A 316 -34.03 10.97 5.04
CA ALA A 316 -34.71 9.67 4.92
C ALA A 316 -35.40 9.51 3.55
N LYS A 317 -35.98 10.60 3.02
CA LYS A 317 -36.64 10.62 1.71
C LYS A 317 -35.65 10.35 0.58
N SER A 318 -34.45 10.93 0.65
CA SER A 318 -33.43 10.76 -0.39
C SER A 318 -32.78 9.38 -0.32
N GLN A 319 -32.54 8.84 0.88
CA GLN A 319 -32.06 7.47 1.09
C GLN A 319 -33.08 6.43 0.57
N LYS A 320 -34.35 6.54 0.99
CA LYS A 320 -35.45 5.69 0.47
C LYS A 320 -35.57 5.75 -1.04
N ARG A 321 -35.48 6.95 -1.63
CA ARG A 321 -35.52 7.13 -3.09
C ARG A 321 -34.36 6.41 -3.76
N LEU A 322 -33.15 6.56 -3.23
CA LEU A 322 -31.96 5.88 -3.76
C LEU A 322 -32.13 4.35 -3.76
N GLU A 323 -32.51 3.79 -2.62
CA GLU A 323 -32.71 2.34 -2.44
C GLU A 323 -33.74 1.81 -3.43
N LEU A 324 -34.92 2.46 -3.52
CA LEU A 324 -35.97 2.08 -4.46
C LEU A 324 -35.54 2.22 -5.93
N GLU A 325 -34.77 3.25 -6.28
CA GLU A 325 -34.22 3.45 -7.62
C GLU A 325 -33.27 2.31 -7.98
N VAL A 326 -32.36 1.93 -7.09
CA VAL A 326 -31.44 0.80 -7.30
C VAL A 326 -32.24 -0.50 -7.48
N TYR A 327 -33.19 -0.80 -6.59
CA TYR A 327 -33.97 -2.03 -6.68
C TYR A 327 -34.79 -2.11 -7.96
N THR A 328 -35.45 -1.00 -8.34
CA THR A 328 -36.28 -0.94 -9.55
C THR A 328 -35.41 -1.03 -10.81
N LYS A 329 -34.33 -0.25 -10.89
CA LYS A 329 -33.46 -0.15 -12.07
C LYS A 329 -32.82 -1.49 -12.42
N TYR A 330 -32.37 -2.25 -11.41
CA TYR A 330 -31.66 -3.51 -11.64
C TYR A 330 -32.55 -4.75 -11.46
N GLY A 331 -33.84 -4.57 -11.13
CA GLY A 331 -34.80 -5.66 -10.94
C GLY A 331 -34.44 -6.56 -9.76
N ILE A 332 -34.07 -5.94 -8.63
CA ILE A 332 -33.68 -6.63 -7.39
C ILE A 332 -34.89 -6.68 -6.48
N ASN A 333 -35.15 -7.83 -5.86
CA ASN A 333 -36.23 -8.00 -4.89
C ASN A 333 -35.66 -7.95 -3.46
N PRO A 334 -35.94 -6.91 -2.66
CA PRO A 334 -35.51 -6.79 -1.27
C PRO A 334 -35.93 -7.94 -0.35
N ASP A 335 -36.96 -8.71 -0.72
CA ASP A 335 -37.33 -9.93 0.01
C ASP A 335 -36.20 -10.98 0.10
N LYS A 336 -35.24 -10.92 -0.84
CA LYS A 336 -34.07 -11.81 -0.90
C LYS A 336 -32.84 -11.24 -0.19
N ILE A 337 -32.85 -9.97 0.18
CA ILE A 337 -31.74 -9.33 0.89
C ILE A 337 -31.83 -9.74 2.36
N SER A 338 -30.77 -10.34 2.88
CA SER A 338 -30.74 -10.90 4.24
C SER A 338 -29.63 -10.32 5.13
N LEU A 339 -28.83 -9.39 4.60
CA LEU A 339 -27.87 -8.60 5.36
C LEU A 339 -27.81 -7.16 4.85
N VAL A 340 -27.91 -6.19 5.75
CA VAL A 340 -27.63 -4.78 5.50
C VAL A 340 -26.39 -4.39 6.29
N GLU A 341 -25.33 -4.04 5.60
CA GLU A 341 -24.24 -3.24 6.15
C GLU A 341 -24.63 -1.77 6.02
N ALA A 342 -25.09 -1.21 7.14
CA ALA A 342 -25.55 0.16 7.25
C ALA A 342 -24.38 1.15 7.25
N HIS A 343 -24.67 2.40 6.94
CA HIS A 343 -23.76 3.50 7.25
C HIS A 343 -23.57 3.60 8.77
N GLY A 344 -24.65 3.58 9.56
CA GLY A 344 -24.66 3.26 10.99
C GLY A 344 -23.53 3.91 11.78
N THR A 345 -23.62 5.22 12.02
CA THR A 345 -22.58 5.99 12.71
C THR A 345 -22.75 6.01 14.22
N GLY A 346 -23.85 5.48 14.77
CA GLY A 346 -24.10 5.56 16.21
C GLY A 346 -24.52 6.96 16.63
N THR A 347 -25.22 7.68 15.75
CA THR A 347 -25.75 9.01 16.07
C THR A 347 -27.23 8.92 16.41
N LYS A 348 -27.67 9.71 17.40
CA LYS A 348 -29.07 9.69 17.88
C LYS A 348 -30.11 10.00 16.79
N LEU A 349 -29.74 10.80 15.78
CA LEU A 349 -30.61 11.20 14.67
C LEU A 349 -30.38 10.37 13.39
N GLY A 350 -29.14 10.07 13.04
CA GLY A 350 -28.81 9.42 11.77
C GLY A 350 -29.29 7.98 11.69
N ASP A 351 -29.08 7.21 12.76
CA ASP A 351 -29.45 5.78 12.79
C ASP A 351 -30.98 5.57 12.62
N PRO A 352 -31.88 6.32 13.29
CA PRO A 352 -33.32 6.26 13.01
C PRO A 352 -33.71 6.63 11.57
N ILE A 353 -33.06 7.64 10.99
CA ILE A 353 -33.31 8.08 9.61
C ILE A 353 -32.99 6.97 8.62
N GLU A 354 -31.83 6.32 8.79
CA GLU A 354 -31.38 5.22 7.94
C GLU A 354 -32.30 4.00 8.06
N VAL A 355 -32.61 3.54 9.28
CA VAL A 355 -33.47 2.36 9.48
C VAL A 355 -34.89 2.62 8.98
N SER A 356 -35.41 3.84 9.12
CA SER A 356 -36.71 4.21 8.58
C SER A 356 -36.72 4.16 7.05
N ALA A 357 -35.69 4.70 6.39
CA ALA A 357 -35.57 4.67 4.93
C ALA A 357 -35.53 3.23 4.39
N LEU A 358 -34.69 2.39 4.99
CA LEU A 358 -34.57 0.96 4.68
C LEU A 358 -35.88 0.21 4.89
N THR A 359 -36.57 0.47 6.00
CA THR A 359 -37.84 -0.21 6.32
C THR A 359 -38.88 0.13 5.26
N ASP A 360 -38.98 1.41 4.94
CA ASP A 360 -39.90 1.93 3.94
C ASP A 360 -39.63 1.42 2.53
N SER A 361 -38.36 1.27 2.14
CA SER A 361 -37.98 0.77 0.82
C SER A 361 -38.26 -0.73 0.68
N PHE A 362 -37.99 -1.52 1.73
CA PHE A 362 -38.27 -2.97 1.76
C PHE A 362 -39.77 -3.28 1.82
N ARG A 363 -40.55 -2.49 2.57
CA ARG A 363 -42.00 -2.69 2.74
C ARG A 363 -42.80 -2.59 1.44
N LYS A 364 -42.25 -1.97 0.40
CA LYS A 364 -42.84 -1.99 -0.95
C LYS A 364 -42.84 -3.39 -1.59
N TYR A 365 -41.95 -4.28 -1.15
CA TYR A 365 -41.73 -5.59 -1.77
C TYR A 365 -42.10 -6.77 -0.88
N THR A 366 -42.07 -6.61 0.44
CA THR A 366 -42.33 -7.73 1.36
C THR A 366 -42.99 -7.29 2.66
N ASN A 367 -43.85 -8.17 3.18
CA ASN A 367 -44.46 -8.07 4.51
C ASN A 367 -43.71 -8.89 5.58
N ARG A 368 -42.64 -9.61 5.20
CA ARG A 368 -41.85 -10.40 6.16
C ARG A 368 -41.21 -9.50 7.22
N THR A 369 -40.95 -10.08 8.37
CA THR A 369 -40.39 -9.39 9.53
C THR A 369 -39.21 -10.17 10.09
N LYS A 370 -38.22 -9.47 10.66
CA LYS A 370 -37.07 -10.07 11.37
C LYS A 370 -36.32 -11.17 10.58
N TYR A 371 -36.17 -10.99 9.27
CA TYR A 371 -35.45 -11.96 8.42
C TYR A 371 -34.11 -11.41 7.89
N CYS A 372 -33.93 -10.08 7.89
CA CYS A 372 -32.72 -9.43 7.41
C CYS A 372 -31.87 -8.93 8.57
N ALA A 373 -30.63 -9.39 8.66
CA ALA A 373 -29.67 -8.82 9.62
C ALA A 373 -29.34 -7.38 9.23
N ILE A 374 -29.16 -6.51 10.23
CA ILE A 374 -28.55 -5.18 10.05
C ILE A 374 -27.37 -5.02 11.02
N GLY A 375 -26.29 -4.38 10.56
CA GLY A 375 -25.10 -4.11 11.36
C GLY A 375 -24.20 -3.06 10.71
N SER A 376 -23.10 -2.73 11.37
CA SER A 376 -22.10 -1.79 10.87
C SER A 376 -20.70 -2.20 11.34
N SER A 377 -19.71 -2.20 10.44
CA SER A 377 -18.28 -2.39 10.73
C SER A 377 -17.72 -1.30 11.66
N LYS A 378 -18.38 -0.13 11.73
CA LYS A 378 -17.93 0.98 12.58
C LYS A 378 -17.96 0.64 14.06
N THR A 379 -18.78 -0.34 14.46
CA THR A 379 -18.81 -0.83 15.84
C THR A 379 -17.52 -1.56 16.24
N ASN A 380 -16.73 -2.04 15.28
CA ASN A 380 -15.48 -2.76 15.53
C ASN A 380 -14.27 -1.84 15.45
N ILE A 381 -14.23 -0.98 14.44
CA ILE A 381 -13.01 -0.23 14.11
C ILE A 381 -13.17 1.29 14.17
N GLY A 382 -14.36 1.80 14.46
CA GLY A 382 -14.67 3.24 14.36
C GLY A 382 -15.02 3.68 12.93
N HIS A 383 -15.19 4.98 12.73
CA HIS A 383 -15.56 5.57 11.45
C HIS A 383 -14.33 5.98 10.64
N CYS A 384 -14.00 5.19 9.62
CA CYS A 384 -12.86 5.41 8.71
C CYS A 384 -13.09 6.51 7.65
N LEU A 385 -13.96 7.50 7.93
CA LEU A 385 -14.30 8.61 7.04
C LEU A 385 -14.47 8.19 5.56
N THR A 386 -13.58 8.64 4.68
CA THR A 386 -13.60 8.40 3.23
C THR A 386 -13.58 6.92 2.84
N VAL A 387 -13.05 6.03 3.69
CA VAL A 387 -12.88 4.58 3.44
C VAL A 387 -14.05 3.74 3.95
N ALA A 388 -14.96 4.35 4.73
CA ALA A 388 -15.99 3.62 5.46
C ALA A 388 -16.87 2.74 4.56
N GLY A 389 -17.13 3.18 3.34
CA GLY A 389 -17.90 2.45 2.35
C GLY A 389 -17.24 1.14 1.89
N THR A 390 -15.98 1.20 1.47
CA THR A 390 -15.25 0.01 1.00
C THR A 390 -14.95 -0.97 2.13
N ILE A 391 -14.73 -0.51 3.36
CA ILE A 391 -14.64 -1.42 4.51
C ILE A 391 -15.95 -2.19 4.73
N GLY A 392 -17.10 -1.51 4.66
CA GLY A 392 -18.41 -2.15 4.73
C GLY A 392 -18.60 -3.19 3.62
N LEU A 393 -18.18 -2.86 2.40
CA LEU A 393 -18.18 -3.80 1.26
C LEU A 393 -17.30 -5.02 1.52
N ILE A 394 -16.06 -4.84 1.98
CA ILE A 394 -15.16 -5.95 2.30
C ILE A 394 -15.74 -6.84 3.40
N LYS A 395 -16.31 -6.27 4.47
CA LYS A 395 -17.02 -7.05 5.50
C LYS A 395 -18.14 -7.90 4.90
N VAL A 396 -18.96 -7.34 4.01
CA VAL A 396 -20.02 -8.09 3.32
C VAL A 396 -19.44 -9.21 2.45
N LEU A 397 -18.39 -8.94 1.68
CA LEU A 397 -17.71 -9.94 0.84
C LEU A 397 -17.12 -11.08 1.67
N LEU A 398 -16.55 -10.79 2.84
CA LEU A 398 -16.06 -11.81 3.77
C LEU A 398 -17.22 -12.61 4.39
N CYS A 399 -18.33 -11.96 4.76
CA CYS A 399 -19.53 -12.66 5.22
C CYS A 399 -20.09 -13.61 4.16
N LEU A 400 -20.07 -13.22 2.87
CA LEU A 400 -20.46 -14.07 1.74
C LEU A 400 -19.48 -15.24 1.56
N LYS A 401 -18.16 -14.98 1.52
CA LYS A 401 -17.10 -15.98 1.38
C LYS A 401 -17.20 -17.07 2.45
N HIS A 402 -17.36 -16.66 3.71
CA HIS A 402 -17.44 -17.58 4.84
C HIS A 402 -18.86 -18.11 5.10
N LYS A 403 -19.88 -17.58 4.41
CA LYS A 403 -21.31 -17.91 4.60
C LYS A 403 -21.74 -17.70 6.07
N LYS A 404 -21.26 -16.63 6.69
CA LYS A 404 -21.43 -16.31 8.13
C LYS A 404 -21.84 -14.86 8.33
N LEU A 405 -22.60 -14.60 9.39
CA LEU A 405 -22.88 -13.26 9.90
C LEU A 405 -21.98 -13.01 11.12
N VAL A 406 -21.51 -11.77 11.25
CA VAL A 406 -20.63 -11.31 12.34
C VAL A 406 -21.37 -10.38 13.31
N PRO A 407 -20.97 -10.32 14.60
CA PRO A 407 -21.61 -9.45 15.58
C PRO A 407 -21.41 -7.96 15.28
N SER A 408 -22.48 -7.18 15.41
CA SER A 408 -22.46 -5.73 15.55
C SER A 408 -22.32 -5.40 17.04
N LEU A 409 -21.28 -4.66 17.41
CA LEU A 409 -20.92 -4.42 18.82
C LEU A 409 -21.70 -3.25 19.43
N HIS A 410 -21.57 -3.12 20.75
CA HIS A 410 -22.09 -2.00 21.57
C HIS A 410 -23.61 -1.80 21.52
N PHE A 411 -24.36 -2.84 21.15
CA PHE A 411 -25.81 -2.85 21.13
C PHE A 411 -26.35 -3.56 22.37
N ASN A 412 -26.88 -2.80 23.32
CA ASN A 412 -27.49 -3.30 24.56
C ASN A 412 -29.00 -3.08 24.56
N LYS A 413 -29.45 -1.88 24.17
CA LYS A 413 -30.87 -1.49 24.15
C LYS A 413 -31.15 -0.73 22.86
N LEU A 414 -32.16 -1.17 22.12
CA LEU A 414 -32.59 -0.48 20.89
C LEU A 414 -32.92 0.99 21.16
N ASN A 415 -32.44 1.86 20.28
CA ASN A 415 -32.79 3.28 20.29
C ASN A 415 -34.30 3.47 20.18
N GLU A 416 -34.88 4.25 21.11
CA GLU A 416 -36.33 4.49 21.22
C GLU A 416 -36.97 5.11 19.98
N HIS A 417 -36.17 5.74 19.10
CA HIS A 417 -36.61 6.30 17.83
C HIS A 417 -36.54 5.31 16.66
N ILE A 418 -36.05 4.09 16.89
CA ILE A 418 -35.96 3.02 15.88
C ILE A 418 -37.04 1.97 16.13
N HIS A 419 -37.87 1.73 15.12
CA HIS A 419 -38.90 0.70 15.16
C HIS A 419 -38.48 -0.57 14.39
N LEU A 420 -37.88 -1.52 15.09
CA LEU A 420 -37.55 -2.84 14.52
C LEU A 420 -38.69 -3.86 14.68
N GLU A 421 -39.57 -3.66 15.65
CA GLU A 421 -40.74 -4.51 15.80
C GLU A 421 -41.66 -4.34 14.59
N GLY A 422 -42.03 -5.46 13.96
CA GLY A 422 -42.80 -5.42 12.71
C GLY A 422 -42.01 -4.88 11.51
N SER A 423 -40.69 -4.71 11.57
CA SER A 423 -39.83 -4.38 10.42
C SER A 423 -39.13 -5.63 9.85
N PRO A 424 -38.56 -5.57 8.63
CA PRO A 424 -37.74 -6.65 8.06
C PRO A 424 -36.50 -6.99 8.89
N PHE A 425 -36.02 -6.05 9.71
CA PHE A 425 -34.66 -6.06 10.23
C PHE A 425 -34.53 -6.53 11.67
N TYR A 426 -33.37 -7.08 12.00
CA TYR A 426 -32.91 -7.30 13.37
C TYR A 426 -31.42 -6.99 13.48
N VAL A 427 -30.97 -6.43 14.61
CA VAL A 427 -29.54 -6.20 14.84
C VAL A 427 -28.86 -7.53 15.15
N ASN A 428 -27.84 -7.90 14.38
CA ASN A 428 -27.12 -9.15 14.60
C ASN A 428 -25.97 -8.95 15.59
N THR A 429 -26.07 -9.52 16.79
CA THR A 429 -25.06 -9.39 17.87
C THR A 429 -24.21 -10.65 18.07
N GLU A 430 -24.31 -11.63 17.17
CA GLU A 430 -23.68 -12.95 17.33
C GLU A 430 -22.99 -13.40 16.04
N TYR A 431 -21.90 -14.18 16.19
CA TYR A 431 -21.30 -14.90 15.06
C TYR A 431 -22.11 -16.17 14.75
N LYS A 432 -22.72 -16.25 13.57
CA LYS A 432 -23.62 -17.37 13.22
C LYS A 432 -23.61 -17.71 11.73
N ASN A 433 -24.12 -18.90 11.41
CA ASN A 433 -24.33 -19.31 10.01
C ASN A 433 -25.29 -18.33 9.31
N TRP A 434 -24.90 -17.86 8.13
CA TRP A 434 -25.79 -17.10 7.26
C TRP A 434 -26.57 -18.09 6.42
N ILE A 435 -27.77 -18.44 6.86
CA ILE A 435 -28.64 -19.44 6.21
C ILE A 435 -29.69 -18.71 5.38
N THR A 436 -29.89 -19.13 4.13
CA THR A 436 -30.99 -18.69 3.29
C THR A 436 -32.14 -19.70 3.42
N GLU A 437 -33.36 -19.22 3.69
CA GLU A 437 -34.53 -20.09 3.96
C GLU A 437 -34.90 -20.98 2.77
N ASP A 438 -34.69 -20.49 1.55
CA ASP A 438 -34.98 -21.19 0.29
C ASP A 438 -33.77 -21.91 -0.31
N GLY A 439 -32.62 -21.92 0.40
CA GLY A 439 -31.34 -22.38 -0.15
C GLY A 439 -30.85 -21.55 -1.33
N GLY A 440 -31.44 -20.37 -1.57
CA GLY A 440 -31.04 -19.42 -2.59
C GLY A 440 -29.71 -18.74 -2.26
N LYS A 441 -29.24 -17.91 -3.18
CA LYS A 441 -28.02 -17.12 -2.99
C LYS A 441 -28.21 -16.06 -1.92
N ARG A 442 -27.16 -15.80 -1.14
CA ARG A 442 -27.13 -14.69 -0.18
C ARG A 442 -27.05 -13.36 -0.90
N LEU A 443 -27.91 -12.41 -0.54
CA LEU A 443 -27.85 -11.04 -1.00
C LEU A 443 -27.68 -10.11 0.20
N ALA A 444 -26.83 -9.11 0.03
CA ALA A 444 -26.59 -8.05 1.00
C ALA A 444 -26.60 -6.67 0.35
N THR A 445 -26.71 -5.65 1.18
CA THR A 445 -26.51 -4.26 0.76
C THR A 445 -25.45 -3.57 1.60
N VAL A 446 -24.81 -2.56 1.00
CA VAL A 446 -23.90 -1.64 1.68
C VAL A 446 -24.40 -0.22 1.42
N SER A 447 -24.56 0.56 2.47
CA SER A 447 -24.91 1.99 2.41
C SER A 447 -23.75 2.85 2.92
N SER A 448 -23.49 3.98 2.25
CA SER A 448 -22.61 5.02 2.79
C SER A 448 -23.11 6.41 2.47
N PHE A 449 -23.16 7.29 3.48
CA PHE A 449 -23.73 8.62 3.38
C PHE A 449 -22.69 9.66 3.78
N GLY A 450 -22.37 10.57 2.85
CA GLY A 450 -21.45 11.67 3.07
C GLY A 450 -22.11 12.78 3.88
N LEU A 451 -21.34 13.43 4.77
CA LEU A 451 -21.81 14.60 5.50
C LEU A 451 -22.24 15.77 4.60
N SER A 452 -21.85 15.75 3.32
CA SER A 452 -22.27 16.72 2.29
C SER A 452 -23.62 16.37 1.63
N GLY A 453 -24.26 15.28 2.04
CA GLY A 453 -25.55 14.81 1.51
C GLY A 453 -25.43 13.81 0.35
N THR A 454 -24.24 13.49 -0.13
CA THR A 454 -24.05 12.46 -1.17
C THR A 454 -24.30 11.07 -0.56
N ASN A 455 -25.25 10.32 -1.12
CA ASN A 455 -25.58 8.98 -0.68
C ASN A 455 -25.16 7.95 -1.72
N CYS A 456 -24.68 6.79 -1.29
CA CYS A 456 -24.41 5.64 -2.15
C CYS A 456 -25.01 4.37 -1.54
N HIS A 457 -25.63 3.54 -2.39
CA HIS A 457 -26.22 2.26 -1.99
C HIS A 457 -25.91 1.20 -3.05
N MET A 458 -25.42 0.04 -2.59
CA MET A 458 -24.94 -1.05 -3.45
C MET A 458 -25.53 -2.39 -3.01
N VAL A 459 -25.87 -3.26 -3.96
CA VAL A 459 -26.37 -4.61 -3.72
C VAL A 459 -25.35 -5.65 -4.20
N ILE A 460 -25.01 -6.59 -3.33
CA ILE A 460 -24.01 -7.63 -3.56
C ILE A 460 -24.67 -9.00 -3.41
N GLU A 461 -24.45 -9.88 -4.37
CA GLU A 461 -24.89 -11.27 -4.37
C GLU A 461 -23.70 -12.20 -4.17
N GLU A 462 -23.92 -13.31 -3.49
CA GLU A 462 -23.00 -14.46 -3.41
C GLU A 462 -22.51 -14.90 -4.80
N SER A 463 -21.24 -15.29 -4.89
CA SER A 463 -20.68 -15.83 -6.12
C SER A 463 -21.57 -16.97 -6.67
N PRO A 464 -21.94 -16.96 -7.97
CA PRO A 464 -22.65 -18.07 -8.59
C PRO A 464 -21.81 -19.35 -8.70
N TYR A 465 -20.50 -19.22 -8.53
CA TYR A 465 -19.52 -20.24 -8.86
C TYR A 465 -18.80 -20.66 -7.60
N GLU A 466 -19.06 -21.89 -7.18
CA GLU A 466 -18.23 -22.57 -6.19
C GLU A 466 -16.99 -23.12 -6.89
N SER A 467 -15.83 -22.93 -6.28
CA SER A 467 -14.56 -23.49 -6.75
C SER A 467 -14.69 -25.00 -6.85
N LYS A 468 -14.61 -25.54 -8.07
CA LYS A 468 -14.45 -26.98 -8.26
C LYS A 468 -12.96 -27.28 -8.28
N CYS A 469 -12.43 -27.69 -7.14
CA CYS A 469 -11.05 -28.16 -7.05
C CYS A 469 -10.98 -29.63 -7.47
N SER A 470 -10.38 -29.93 -8.63
CA SER A 470 -9.84 -31.27 -8.86
C SER A 470 -8.54 -31.41 -8.08
N ASN A 471 -8.53 -32.29 -7.07
CA ASN A 471 -7.30 -32.67 -6.39
C ASN A 471 -6.57 -33.70 -7.25
N HIS A 472 -5.65 -33.23 -8.08
CA HIS A 472 -4.70 -34.10 -8.76
C HIS A 472 -3.52 -34.39 -7.83
N GLN A 473 -3.20 -35.67 -7.60
CA GLN A 473 -2.00 -36.10 -6.88
C GLN A 473 -0.76 -36.09 -7.79
N GLU A 474 -0.56 -34.97 -8.48
CA GLU A 474 0.59 -34.77 -9.37
C GLU A 474 1.58 -33.79 -8.74
N TYR A 475 2.85 -33.91 -9.13
CA TYR A 475 3.86 -32.93 -8.72
C TYR A 475 3.53 -31.57 -9.33
N GLN A 476 3.63 -30.54 -8.50
CA GLN A 476 3.45 -29.14 -8.87
C GLN A 476 4.67 -28.33 -8.45
N LEU A 477 4.94 -27.24 -9.19
CA LEU A 477 6.04 -26.31 -8.93
C LEU A 477 5.49 -25.04 -8.28
N PHE A 478 6.00 -24.70 -7.10
CA PHE A 478 5.59 -23.54 -6.32
C PHE A 478 6.74 -22.54 -6.30
N THR A 479 6.49 -21.31 -6.72
CA THR A 479 7.52 -20.27 -6.73
C THR A 479 7.16 -19.13 -5.78
N LEU A 480 8.19 -18.49 -5.22
CA LEU A 480 8.09 -17.19 -4.58
C LEU A 480 9.25 -16.33 -5.08
N SER A 481 9.03 -15.02 -5.12
CA SER A 481 10.10 -14.08 -5.39
C SER A 481 9.93 -12.77 -4.64
N ALA A 482 11.02 -12.06 -4.38
CA ALA A 482 10.98 -10.71 -3.83
C ALA A 482 12.14 -9.83 -4.32
N LYS A 483 12.01 -8.51 -4.14
CA LYS A 483 13.11 -7.57 -4.44
C LYS A 483 14.21 -7.58 -3.37
N THR A 484 13.94 -8.11 -2.18
CA THR A 484 14.94 -8.24 -1.12
C THR A 484 14.88 -9.62 -0.46
N LYS A 485 16.04 -10.10 0.01
CA LYS A 485 16.15 -11.37 0.75
C LYS A 485 15.24 -11.42 1.98
N ASP A 486 15.11 -10.30 2.69
CA ASP A 486 14.29 -10.21 3.90
C ASP A 486 12.80 -10.27 3.58
N SER A 487 12.35 -9.59 2.52
CA SER A 487 10.96 -9.69 2.06
C SER A 487 10.63 -11.12 1.64
N LEU A 488 11.54 -11.80 0.93
CA LEU A 488 11.36 -13.20 0.54
C LEU A 488 11.21 -14.12 1.76
N LYS A 489 12.06 -13.98 2.78
CA LYS A 489 11.96 -14.75 4.02
C LYS A 489 10.60 -14.53 4.71
N ARG A 490 10.14 -13.28 4.81
CA ARG A 490 8.83 -12.96 5.41
C ARG A 490 7.67 -13.50 4.58
N MET A 491 7.76 -13.46 3.25
CA MET A 491 6.76 -14.07 2.35
C MET A 491 6.68 -15.59 2.53
N ILE A 492 7.82 -16.27 2.67
CA ILE A 492 7.85 -17.72 2.99
C ILE A 492 7.15 -17.98 4.33
N GLN A 493 7.45 -17.18 5.36
CA GLN A 493 6.80 -17.30 6.67
C GLN A 493 5.28 -17.10 6.57
N GLN A 494 4.82 -16.06 5.88
CA GLN A 494 3.39 -15.78 5.71
C GLN A 494 2.67 -16.88 4.91
N LEU A 495 3.32 -17.44 3.88
CA LEU A 495 2.79 -18.59 3.15
C LEU A 495 2.69 -19.84 4.03
N LEU A 496 3.70 -20.10 4.87
CA LEU A 496 3.68 -21.22 5.81
C LEU A 496 2.57 -21.07 6.85
N GLU A 497 2.36 -19.87 7.40
CA GLU A 497 1.24 -19.57 8.30
C GLU A 497 -0.10 -19.83 7.62
N TRP A 498 -0.27 -19.34 6.39
CA TRP A 498 -1.47 -19.55 5.58
C TRP A 498 -1.72 -21.03 5.29
N LEU A 499 -0.68 -21.78 4.89
CA LEU A 499 -0.75 -23.21 4.63
C LEU A 499 -1.16 -23.99 5.88
N ASN A 500 -0.74 -23.57 7.08
CA ASN A 500 -1.10 -24.26 8.33
C ASN A 500 -2.54 -23.97 8.81
N GLY A 501 -3.28 -23.06 8.16
CA GLY A 501 -4.68 -22.76 8.49
C GLY A 501 -5.62 -23.98 8.33
N LYS A 502 -6.39 -24.29 9.38
CA LYS A 502 -7.24 -25.50 9.47
C LYS A 502 -8.45 -25.53 8.52
N GLU A 503 -8.93 -24.38 8.07
CA GLU A 503 -10.15 -24.26 7.24
C GLU A 503 -9.88 -24.20 5.73
N ARG A 504 -8.61 -24.16 5.30
CA ARG A 504 -8.23 -23.93 3.90
C ARG A 504 -7.92 -25.27 3.21
N ILE A 505 -8.94 -25.87 2.59
CA ILE A 505 -8.79 -27.03 1.69
C ILE A 505 -8.72 -26.51 0.26
N GLU A 506 -7.58 -25.93 -0.10
CA GLU A 506 -7.32 -25.48 -1.47
C GLU A 506 -6.55 -26.54 -2.27
N SER A 507 -6.81 -26.62 -3.57
CA SER A 507 -6.05 -27.49 -4.47
C SER A 507 -4.61 -27.01 -4.56
N LEU A 508 -3.66 -27.93 -4.42
CA LEU A 508 -2.23 -27.65 -4.66
C LEU A 508 -1.99 -27.08 -6.07
N ASN A 509 -2.82 -27.49 -7.04
CA ASN A 509 -2.71 -26.95 -8.39
C ASN A 509 -3.07 -25.47 -8.46
N ASN A 510 -4.15 -25.05 -7.78
CA ASN A 510 -4.56 -23.65 -7.73
C ASN A 510 -3.53 -22.77 -7.01
N ILE A 511 -2.92 -23.30 -5.94
CA ILE A 511 -1.83 -22.61 -5.22
C ILE A 511 -0.64 -22.41 -6.18
N SER A 512 -0.18 -23.49 -6.83
CA SER A 512 0.91 -23.45 -7.80
C SER A 512 0.62 -22.49 -8.96
N TYR A 513 -0.56 -22.61 -9.57
CA TYR A 513 -1.02 -21.73 -10.65
C TYR A 513 -1.03 -20.25 -10.25
N THR A 514 -1.58 -19.93 -9.08
CA THR A 514 -1.67 -18.54 -8.63
C THR A 514 -0.29 -17.96 -8.31
N LEU A 515 0.60 -18.73 -7.68
CA LEU A 515 1.97 -18.28 -7.40
C LEU A 515 2.78 -18.04 -8.68
N ASN A 516 2.57 -18.87 -9.71
CA ASN A 516 3.35 -18.81 -10.94
C ASN A 516 2.79 -17.83 -11.97
N VAL A 517 1.46 -17.74 -12.13
CA VAL A 517 0.84 -16.85 -13.14
C VAL A 517 0.41 -15.51 -12.53
N GLY A 518 0.06 -15.50 -11.25
CA GLY A 518 -0.56 -14.38 -10.56
C GLY A 518 0.38 -13.50 -9.74
N ARG A 519 1.70 -13.64 -9.90
CA ARG A 519 2.72 -12.86 -9.19
C ARG A 519 3.76 -12.30 -10.16
N ALA A 520 4.35 -11.16 -9.79
CA ALA A 520 5.57 -10.68 -10.42
C ALA A 520 6.77 -11.54 -9.97
N HIS A 521 7.80 -11.66 -10.81
CA HIS A 521 8.96 -12.52 -10.58
C HIS A 521 10.27 -11.73 -10.48
N PHE A 522 10.64 -11.38 -9.25
CA PHE A 522 11.81 -10.57 -8.90
C PHE A 522 13.13 -11.37 -8.80
N GLU A 523 14.24 -10.71 -8.45
CA GLU A 523 15.61 -11.27 -8.44
C GLU A 523 15.86 -12.34 -7.36
N TYR A 524 15.27 -12.18 -6.17
CA TYR A 524 15.41 -13.20 -5.13
C TYR A 524 14.30 -14.23 -5.33
N ARG A 525 14.66 -15.43 -5.79
CA ARG A 525 13.71 -16.47 -6.18
C ARG A 525 13.90 -17.74 -5.36
N VAL A 526 12.80 -18.38 -5.01
CA VAL A 526 12.79 -19.77 -4.52
C VAL A 526 11.74 -20.58 -5.26
N ALA A 527 12.00 -21.88 -5.36
CA ALA A 527 11.13 -22.80 -6.06
C ALA A 527 11.14 -24.18 -5.39
N VAL A 528 9.96 -24.71 -5.13
CA VAL A 528 9.71 -25.97 -4.42
C VAL A 528 8.83 -26.87 -5.27
N ILE A 529 9.14 -28.16 -5.32
CA ILE A 529 8.31 -29.16 -6.03
C ILE A 529 7.68 -30.09 -5.02
N ALA A 530 6.36 -30.16 -5.01
CA ALA A 530 5.60 -31.01 -4.10
C ALA A 530 4.34 -31.57 -4.75
N ASN A 531 3.91 -32.76 -4.32
CA ASN A 531 2.62 -33.36 -4.68
C ASN A 531 1.67 -33.48 -3.48
N GLU A 532 2.12 -33.08 -2.29
CA GLU A 532 1.32 -33.05 -1.07
C GLU A 532 1.63 -31.83 -0.20
N LYS A 533 0.63 -31.37 0.56
CA LYS A 533 0.72 -30.20 1.43
C LYS A 533 1.81 -30.33 2.50
N LYS A 534 2.01 -31.53 3.05
CA LYS A 534 3.06 -31.79 4.06
C LYS A 534 4.46 -31.60 3.49
N GLN A 535 4.71 -32.14 2.30
CA GLN A 535 5.96 -31.98 1.57
C GLN A 535 6.22 -30.50 1.23
N LEU A 536 5.19 -29.77 0.79
CA LEU A 536 5.27 -28.34 0.50
C LEU A 536 5.68 -27.52 1.73
N ILE A 537 4.99 -27.73 2.86
CA ILE A 537 5.29 -27.06 4.14
C ILE A 537 6.73 -27.36 4.56
N LYS A 538 7.15 -28.64 4.50
CA LYS A 538 8.50 -29.04 4.87
C LYS A 538 9.56 -28.31 4.03
N GLN A 539 9.45 -28.38 2.71
CA GLN A 539 10.46 -27.76 1.82
C GLN A 539 10.53 -26.24 1.98
N PHE A 540 9.41 -25.54 2.13
CA PHE A 540 9.45 -24.10 2.43
C PHE A 540 10.00 -23.79 3.82
N SER A 541 9.77 -24.65 4.81
CA SER A 541 10.34 -24.50 6.16
C SER A 541 11.86 -24.69 6.15
N ASP A 542 12.36 -25.67 5.39
CA ASP A 542 13.79 -25.95 5.25
C ASP A 542 14.54 -24.72 4.66
N LEU A 543 13.91 -23.95 3.76
CA LEU A 543 14.47 -22.71 3.20
C LEU A 543 14.66 -21.57 4.22
N LEU A 544 14.00 -21.63 5.38
CA LEU A 544 14.16 -20.64 6.45
C LEU A 544 15.33 -20.97 7.40
N THR A 545 15.93 -22.16 7.28
CA THR A 545 17.09 -22.57 8.08
C THR A 545 18.40 -22.04 7.47
N ASP A 546 19.47 -21.90 8.27
CA ASP A 546 20.77 -21.37 7.79
C ASP A 546 21.45 -22.23 6.71
N GLU A 547 20.96 -23.46 6.49
CA GLU A 547 21.40 -24.35 5.39
C GLU A 547 20.61 -24.15 4.08
N GLY A 548 19.51 -23.39 4.11
CA GLY A 548 18.70 -23.07 2.94
C GLY A 548 19.40 -22.08 1.99
N LYS A 549 19.80 -22.54 0.81
CA LYS A 549 20.29 -21.66 -0.25
C LYS A 549 19.16 -20.75 -0.75
N ILE A 550 19.13 -19.50 -0.26
CA ILE A 550 18.43 -18.40 -0.94
C ILE A 550 19.44 -17.79 -1.90
N ASP A 551 19.43 -18.28 -3.13
CA ASP A 551 20.31 -17.78 -4.19
C ASP A 551 19.76 -16.45 -4.73
N LYS A 552 20.63 -15.46 -4.90
CA LYS A 552 20.33 -14.28 -5.73
C LYS A 552 20.49 -14.75 -7.18
N SER A 553 19.48 -14.60 -8.02
CA SER A 553 19.64 -14.95 -9.44
C SER A 553 20.81 -14.13 -10.01
N ILE A 554 21.78 -14.82 -10.62
CA ILE A 554 22.91 -14.17 -11.30
C ILE A 554 22.33 -13.51 -12.56
N GLU A 555 22.64 -12.23 -12.81
CA GLU A 555 22.36 -11.59 -14.11
C GLU A 555 22.99 -12.44 -15.22
N VAL A 556 22.15 -13.04 -16.07
CA VAL A 556 22.63 -13.78 -17.24
C VAL A 556 22.57 -12.84 -18.44
N ASP A 557 23.73 -12.59 -19.05
CA ASP A 557 23.88 -11.88 -20.32
C ASP A 557 22.95 -12.43 -21.42
N GLU A 558 22.55 -11.53 -22.33
CA GLU A 558 21.55 -11.72 -23.40
C GLU A 558 21.97 -12.72 -24.50
N GLU A 559 22.06 -14.01 -24.21
CA GLU A 559 21.95 -15.07 -25.24
C GLU A 559 20.52 -15.62 -25.29
N LEU A 560 19.61 -14.89 -25.95
CA LEU A 560 18.16 -15.17 -25.96
C LEU A 560 17.69 -16.31 -26.89
N ILE A 561 18.54 -16.86 -27.78
CA ILE A 561 18.07 -17.78 -28.84
C ILE A 561 18.23 -19.26 -28.44
N SER A 562 19.32 -19.65 -27.79
CA SER A 562 19.57 -21.04 -27.39
C SER A 562 18.68 -21.49 -26.22
N VAL A 563 18.36 -20.58 -25.29
CA VAL A 563 17.58 -20.87 -24.08
C VAL A 563 16.07 -21.00 -24.36
N GLN A 564 15.55 -20.22 -25.32
CA GLN A 564 14.14 -20.32 -25.73
C GLN A 564 13.81 -21.72 -26.30
N LEU A 565 14.74 -22.29 -27.08
CA LEU A 565 14.63 -23.65 -27.63
C LEU A 565 14.60 -24.73 -26.52
N ASP A 566 15.33 -24.54 -25.42
CA ASP A 566 15.30 -25.47 -24.28
C ASP A 566 13.96 -25.43 -23.53
N ILE A 567 13.37 -24.25 -23.32
CA ILE A 567 12.04 -24.11 -22.68
C ILE A 567 10.95 -24.77 -23.53
N ASP A 568 10.91 -24.49 -24.84
CA ASP A 568 9.89 -25.05 -25.74
C ASP A 568 9.97 -26.59 -25.81
N ASN A 569 11.18 -27.15 -25.80
CA ASN A 569 11.40 -28.59 -25.76
C ASN A 569 10.92 -29.23 -24.45
N VAL A 570 11.15 -28.55 -23.32
CA VAL A 570 10.66 -29.00 -22.00
C VAL A 570 9.14 -28.93 -21.93
N LEU A 571 8.52 -27.85 -22.41
CA LEU A 571 7.06 -27.69 -22.44
C LEU A 571 6.38 -28.72 -23.36
N LYS A 572 6.97 -29.01 -24.52
CA LYS A 572 6.46 -30.03 -25.43
C LYS A 572 6.42 -31.41 -24.75
N LYS A 573 7.49 -31.79 -24.04
CA LYS A 573 7.54 -33.03 -23.26
C LYS A 573 6.60 -33.01 -22.05
N PHE A 574 6.40 -31.85 -21.42
CA PHE A 574 5.52 -31.68 -20.28
C PHE A 574 4.04 -31.95 -20.63
N HIS A 575 3.61 -31.56 -21.84
CA HIS A 575 2.24 -31.71 -22.33
C HIS A 575 1.95 -33.05 -23.01
N GLU A 576 2.97 -33.86 -23.30
CA GLU A 576 2.75 -35.28 -23.62
C GLU A 576 2.12 -35.96 -22.38
N LYS A 577 1.23 -36.96 -22.53
CA LYS A 577 0.65 -37.68 -21.37
C LYS A 577 1.70 -38.55 -20.68
N VAL A 578 2.63 -37.91 -19.98
CA VAL A 578 3.77 -38.50 -19.28
C VAL A 578 3.37 -39.05 -17.91
N LYS A 579 4.13 -40.02 -17.41
CA LYS A 579 3.96 -40.54 -16.05
C LYS A 579 4.35 -39.44 -15.03
N SER A 580 3.79 -39.52 -13.81
CA SER A 580 4.09 -38.57 -12.71
C SER A 580 5.59 -38.32 -12.46
N THR A 581 6.44 -39.34 -12.66
CA THR A 581 7.90 -39.25 -12.55
C THR A 581 8.54 -38.38 -13.65
N GLU A 582 8.03 -38.44 -14.88
CA GLU A 582 8.50 -37.65 -16.01
C GLU A 582 8.02 -36.19 -15.91
N ARG A 583 6.80 -35.96 -15.40
CA ARG A 583 6.31 -34.62 -15.03
C ARG A 583 7.26 -33.96 -14.03
N LYS A 584 7.66 -34.70 -12.98
CA LYS A 584 8.61 -34.19 -11.98
C LYS A 584 9.95 -33.79 -12.61
N VAL A 585 10.51 -34.61 -13.52
CA VAL A 585 11.78 -34.29 -14.21
C VAL A 585 11.66 -32.99 -15.02
N CYS A 586 10.55 -32.79 -15.74
CA CYS A 586 10.30 -31.55 -16.47
C CYS A 586 10.20 -30.35 -15.52
N LEU A 587 9.49 -30.50 -14.39
CA LEU A 587 9.39 -29.44 -13.38
C LEU A 587 10.74 -29.10 -12.73
N GLU A 588 11.62 -30.08 -12.49
CA GLU A 588 12.98 -29.79 -12.00
C GLU A 588 13.77 -28.96 -13.02
N LYS A 589 13.62 -29.23 -14.32
CA LYS A 589 14.27 -28.41 -15.36
C LYS A 589 13.71 -27.00 -15.43
N ILE A 590 12.39 -26.84 -15.33
CA ILE A 590 11.73 -25.51 -15.25
C ILE A 590 12.20 -24.76 -14.01
N LYS A 591 12.31 -25.45 -12.87
CA LYS A 591 12.82 -24.91 -11.61
C LYS A 591 14.24 -24.40 -11.75
N GLU A 592 15.16 -25.17 -12.34
CA GLU A 592 16.54 -24.72 -12.60
C GLU A 592 16.55 -23.42 -13.42
N LEU A 593 15.85 -23.40 -14.55
CA LEU A 593 15.78 -22.22 -15.43
C LEU A 593 15.20 -21.00 -14.70
N TYR A 594 14.17 -21.19 -13.88
CA TYR A 594 13.56 -20.11 -13.10
C TYR A 594 14.54 -19.52 -12.07
N LEU A 595 15.27 -20.38 -11.36
CA LEU A 595 16.27 -19.98 -10.36
C LEU A 595 17.49 -19.29 -11.01
N ASP A 596 17.84 -19.66 -12.24
CA ASP A 596 18.83 -18.98 -13.09
C ASP A 596 18.35 -17.63 -13.65
N GLY A 597 17.22 -17.10 -13.18
CA GLY A 597 16.71 -15.78 -13.56
C GLY A 597 15.93 -15.75 -14.87
N LYS A 598 15.75 -16.89 -15.56
CA LYS A 598 15.05 -16.92 -16.86
C LYS A 598 13.55 -16.61 -16.70
N ASN A 599 12.96 -16.03 -17.75
CA ASN A 599 11.53 -15.77 -17.83
C ASN A 599 10.80 -17.02 -18.28
N ILE A 600 9.94 -17.56 -17.43
CA ILE A 600 9.17 -18.77 -17.71
C ILE A 600 7.80 -18.37 -18.27
N PRO A 601 7.35 -18.93 -19.41
CA PRO A 601 6.02 -18.70 -19.95
C PRO A 601 4.99 -19.50 -19.16
N TRP A 602 4.66 -19.05 -17.94
CA TRP A 602 3.83 -19.79 -16.99
C TRP A 602 2.46 -20.16 -17.56
N GLU A 603 1.83 -19.31 -18.36
CA GLU A 603 0.56 -19.62 -19.03
C GLU A 603 0.62 -20.92 -19.83
N ASN A 604 1.73 -21.16 -20.54
CA ASN A 604 1.90 -22.34 -21.36
C ASN A 604 2.04 -23.60 -20.51
N ILE A 605 2.56 -23.51 -19.28
CA ILE A 605 2.69 -24.67 -18.38
C ILE A 605 1.31 -25.18 -17.96
N TYR A 606 0.35 -24.28 -17.77
CA TYR A 606 -0.99 -24.62 -17.30
C TYR A 606 -2.01 -24.71 -18.44
N GLU A 607 -1.58 -24.69 -19.70
CA GLU A 607 -2.48 -24.81 -20.84
C GLU A 607 -3.24 -26.14 -20.79
N GLY A 608 -4.58 -26.06 -20.82
CA GLY A 608 -5.44 -27.25 -20.73
C GLY A 608 -5.63 -27.81 -19.31
N GLU A 609 -4.98 -27.25 -18.29
CA GLU A 609 -5.25 -27.59 -16.89
C GLU A 609 -6.49 -26.83 -16.38
N ASP A 610 -7.31 -27.51 -15.57
CA ASP A 610 -8.48 -26.90 -14.91
C ASP A 610 -8.02 -26.19 -13.62
N CYS A 611 -7.37 -25.04 -13.79
CA CYS A 611 -6.87 -24.20 -12.71
C CYS A 611 -7.76 -22.98 -12.49
N MET A 612 -7.84 -22.54 -11.24
CA MET A 612 -8.43 -21.26 -10.88
C MET A 612 -7.49 -20.44 -10.00
N ARG A 613 -7.61 -19.12 -10.11
CA ARG A 613 -6.93 -18.18 -9.21
C ARG A 613 -7.56 -18.26 -7.83
N ILE A 614 -6.75 -18.20 -6.78
CA ILE A 614 -7.20 -18.18 -5.38
C ILE A 614 -6.52 -17.06 -4.60
N SER A 615 -7.15 -16.64 -3.50
CA SER A 615 -6.53 -15.69 -2.57
C SER A 615 -5.38 -16.37 -1.83
N LEU A 616 -4.18 -15.81 -1.99
CA LEU A 616 -2.94 -16.21 -1.32
C LEU A 616 -2.32 -14.99 -0.65
N PRO A 617 -1.43 -15.18 0.35
CA PRO A 617 -0.64 -14.09 0.90
C PRO A 617 0.02 -13.27 -0.20
N THR A 618 -0.02 -11.96 -0.02
CA THR A 618 0.50 -10.96 -0.96
C THR A 618 1.93 -10.59 -0.60
N TYR A 619 2.55 -9.73 -1.40
CA TYR A 619 3.90 -9.22 -1.17
C TYR A 619 4.07 -8.58 0.22
N VAL A 620 5.22 -8.83 0.84
CA VAL A 620 5.58 -8.25 2.15
C VAL A 620 6.60 -7.13 1.96
N PHE A 621 6.11 -5.90 1.88
CA PHE A 621 6.91 -4.68 1.77
C PHE A 621 7.88 -4.49 2.93
N MET A 622 9.02 -3.84 2.66
CA MET A 622 9.91 -3.32 3.71
C MET A 622 9.21 -2.24 4.53
N LYS A 623 9.40 -2.28 5.85
CA LYS A 623 8.76 -1.35 6.79
C LYS A 623 9.71 -0.26 7.24
N GLU A 624 10.12 0.60 6.31
CA GLU A 624 11.02 1.73 6.59
C GLU A 624 10.23 2.99 6.93
N ARG A 625 10.69 3.75 7.93
CA ARG A 625 10.00 4.98 8.37
C ARG A 625 10.27 6.13 7.40
N TYR A 626 9.18 6.73 6.91
CA TYR A 626 9.19 7.98 6.15
C TYR A 626 8.17 8.95 6.77
N TRP A 627 8.66 9.96 7.49
CA TRP A 627 7.79 10.89 8.22
C TRP A 627 8.43 12.25 8.42
N ILE A 628 7.66 13.33 8.20
CA ILE A 628 8.07 14.69 8.53
C ILE A 628 7.89 14.89 10.03
N ASP A 629 9.00 14.88 10.76
CA ASP A 629 9.01 15.15 12.20
C ASP A 629 8.88 16.66 12.45
N GLU A 630 8.01 17.08 13.38
CA GLU A 630 7.99 18.47 13.87
C GLU A 630 9.30 18.79 14.60
N ILE A 631 10.04 19.79 14.09
CA ILE A 631 11.23 20.30 14.76
C ILE A 631 10.79 21.12 15.97
N ASP A 632 11.12 20.66 17.19
CA ASP A 632 11.04 21.50 18.39
C ASP A 632 12.05 22.64 18.23
N ASN A 633 11.59 23.88 17.94
CA ASN A 633 12.36 25.13 18.00
C ASN A 633 13.88 24.96 18.04
N VAL A 634 14.46 24.36 17.00
CA VAL A 634 15.87 24.60 16.72
C VAL A 634 15.84 26.02 16.20
N ASN A 635 16.51 26.92 16.90
CA ASN A 635 16.75 28.28 16.44
C ASN A 635 17.36 28.18 15.03
N TYR A 636 16.50 28.17 14.02
CA TYR A 636 16.86 28.55 12.67
C TYR A 636 17.31 30.00 12.86
N ILE A 637 18.62 30.16 13.02
CA ILE A 637 19.31 31.33 12.50
C ILE A 637 18.69 31.48 11.12
N SER A 638 17.93 32.56 10.98
CA SER A 638 17.24 32.93 9.75
C SER A 638 18.15 32.61 8.58
N GLU A 639 17.62 31.93 7.56
CA GLU A 639 18.22 31.87 6.24
C GLU A 639 18.40 33.30 5.71
N SER A 640 19.41 34.01 6.21
CA SER A 640 20.20 34.88 5.37
C SER A 640 20.81 33.95 4.35
N VAL A 641 20.46 34.16 3.08
CA VAL A 641 21.02 33.53 1.89
C VAL A 641 22.51 33.21 2.12
N SER A 642 22.78 31.97 2.54
CA SER A 642 24.15 31.50 2.76
C SER A 642 24.77 31.36 1.38
N MET A 643 25.86 32.07 1.14
CA MET A 643 26.50 32.10 -0.19
C MET A 643 27.08 30.75 -0.58
N HIS A 644 27.40 29.93 0.42
CA HIS A 644 27.90 28.58 0.27
C HIS A 644 27.65 27.79 1.57
N PRO A 645 27.37 26.47 1.56
CA PRO A 645 27.16 25.68 2.78
C PRO A 645 28.28 25.75 3.82
N LEU A 646 29.50 26.12 3.39
CA LEU A 646 30.67 26.33 4.26
C LEU A 646 31.04 27.82 4.44
N LEU A 647 30.16 28.75 4.08
CA LEU A 647 30.33 30.21 4.28
C LEU A 647 28.98 30.82 4.68
N THR A 648 28.83 31.08 5.98
CA THR A 648 27.59 31.60 6.59
C THR A 648 27.41 33.09 6.33
N SER A 649 28.50 33.89 6.30
CA SER A 649 28.42 35.32 6.00
C SER A 649 29.67 35.88 5.32
N ASN A 650 29.51 36.98 4.58
CA ASN A 650 30.61 37.77 4.03
C ASN A 650 30.83 38.94 4.98
N GLU A 651 32.01 39.01 5.59
CA GLU A 651 32.40 40.07 6.54
C GLU A 651 33.53 40.94 5.95
N SER A 652 33.65 40.96 4.62
CA SER A 652 34.65 41.75 3.91
C SER A 652 34.43 43.24 4.12
N THR A 653 35.53 43.98 4.21
CA THR A 653 35.58 45.45 4.25
C THR A 653 36.25 45.96 2.96
N PHE A 654 36.40 47.28 2.82
CA PHE A 654 37.19 47.86 1.71
C PHE A 654 38.67 47.47 1.75
N GLN A 655 39.18 47.02 2.90
CA GLN A 655 40.59 46.69 3.09
C GLN A 655 40.82 45.17 3.13
N ASP A 656 39.85 44.41 3.63
CA ASP A 656 40.00 42.99 3.90
C ASP A 656 38.92 42.17 3.19
N THR A 657 39.32 41.10 2.50
CA THR A 657 38.38 40.09 2.00
C THR A 657 38.25 38.98 3.03
N ARG A 658 37.09 38.87 3.67
CA ARG A 658 36.84 37.94 4.77
C ARG A 658 35.48 37.28 4.66
N PHE A 659 35.45 35.97 4.86
CA PHE A 659 34.23 35.20 5.00
C PHE A 659 34.22 34.44 6.32
N LYS A 660 33.03 34.15 6.84
CA LYS A 660 32.81 33.44 8.10
C LYS A 660 32.00 32.17 7.86
N LEU A 661 32.31 31.14 8.64
CA LEU A 661 31.59 29.89 8.81
C LEU A 661 31.28 29.70 10.29
N SER A 662 30.00 29.60 10.65
CA SER A 662 29.56 29.36 12.02
C SER A 662 29.16 27.89 12.18
N LEU A 663 29.81 27.18 13.10
CA LEU A 663 29.64 25.74 13.33
C LEU A 663 28.99 25.48 14.70
N THR A 664 27.87 24.76 14.70
CA THR A 664 27.16 24.27 15.88
C THR A 664 27.62 22.86 16.31
N GLY A 665 28.34 22.18 15.43
CA GLY A 665 28.79 20.80 15.59
C GLY A 665 27.78 19.76 15.11
N ASN A 666 26.57 20.17 14.68
CA ASN A 666 25.54 19.26 14.17
C ASN A 666 25.45 19.25 12.64
N GLU A 667 26.30 20.03 11.97
CA GLU A 667 26.40 20.05 10.51
C GLU A 667 26.76 18.66 9.99
N THR A 668 26.25 18.28 8.81
CA THR A 668 26.46 16.95 8.21
C THR A 668 27.93 16.58 8.12
N VAL A 669 28.80 17.54 7.78
CA VAL A 669 30.26 17.36 7.67
C VAL A 669 30.95 17.04 9.01
N LEU A 670 30.32 17.37 10.15
CA LEU A 670 30.86 17.15 11.51
C LEU A 670 30.16 16.00 12.25
N ARG A 671 28.92 15.67 11.89
CA ARG A 671 28.18 14.56 12.50
C ARG A 671 28.88 13.23 12.26
N ASP A 672 29.36 13.05 11.03
CA ASP A 672 29.87 11.78 10.51
C ASP A 672 31.41 11.71 10.54
N HIS A 673 32.11 12.84 10.76
CA HIS A 673 33.57 12.90 10.88
C HIS A 673 34.04 13.12 12.33
N ARG A 674 34.42 12.04 13.00
CA ARG A 674 34.90 12.03 14.40
C ARG A 674 36.28 11.39 14.51
N ILE A 675 37.19 12.07 15.20
CA ILE A 675 38.55 11.55 15.48
C ILE A 675 38.68 11.45 17.01
N GLN A 676 38.94 10.24 17.52
CA GLN A 676 39.04 9.95 18.97
C GLN A 676 37.81 10.43 19.77
N GLY A 677 36.62 10.35 19.17
CA GLY A 677 35.35 10.77 19.78
C GLY A 677 35.05 12.27 19.69
N GLU A 678 36.01 13.10 19.27
CA GLU A 678 35.84 14.53 19.06
C GLU A 678 35.37 14.83 17.64
N ARG A 679 34.52 15.85 17.48
CA ARG A 679 34.08 16.38 16.18
C ARG A 679 35.20 17.26 15.63
N VAL A 680 35.81 16.83 14.54
CA VAL A 680 36.94 17.53 13.89
C VAL A 680 36.52 17.98 12.50
N PHE A 681 36.80 19.22 12.14
CA PHE A 681 36.47 19.73 10.81
C PHE A 681 37.28 18.95 9.74
N PRO A 682 36.65 18.31 8.75
CA PRO A 682 37.36 17.45 7.79
C PRO A 682 38.31 18.25 6.89
N GLY A 683 39.49 17.70 6.57
CA GLY A 683 40.45 18.35 5.67
C GLY A 683 39.86 18.74 4.31
N ALA A 684 39.00 17.89 3.73
CA ALA A 684 38.28 18.20 2.50
C ALA A 684 37.34 19.42 2.61
N ALA A 685 36.77 19.66 3.80
CA ALA A 685 35.92 20.81 4.03
C ALA A 685 36.71 22.13 4.09
N TYR A 686 37.97 22.10 4.56
CA TYR A 686 38.85 23.26 4.43
C TYR A 686 39.11 23.59 2.96
N ILE A 687 39.43 22.59 2.13
CA ILE A 687 39.68 22.79 0.69
C ILE A 687 38.48 23.42 0.00
N GLU A 688 37.29 22.91 0.28
CA GLU A 688 36.06 23.42 -0.31
C GLU A 688 35.73 24.84 0.20
N MET A 689 35.97 25.12 1.48
CA MET A 689 35.81 26.47 2.04
C MET A 689 36.78 27.47 1.37
N ILE A 690 38.02 27.06 1.08
CA ILE A 690 39.01 27.87 0.36
C ILE A 690 38.54 28.16 -1.06
N ARG A 691 38.16 27.12 -1.81
CA ARG A 691 37.67 27.23 -3.18
C ARG A 691 36.47 28.17 -3.26
N ALA A 692 35.46 27.95 -2.41
CA ALA A 692 34.24 28.75 -2.41
C ALA A 692 34.52 30.22 -2.06
N ALA A 693 35.35 30.50 -1.05
CA ALA A 693 35.66 31.88 -0.67
C ALA A 693 36.43 32.62 -1.78
N ALA A 694 37.38 31.94 -2.42
CA ALA A 694 38.17 32.50 -3.51
C ALA A 694 37.30 32.83 -4.74
N GLU A 695 36.46 31.90 -5.20
CA GLU A 695 35.56 32.14 -6.34
C GLU A 695 34.53 33.23 -6.05
N LEU A 696 34.01 33.31 -4.82
CA LEU A 696 33.10 34.38 -4.42
C LEU A 696 33.80 35.74 -4.37
N SER A 697 35.10 35.78 -4.06
CA SER A 697 35.85 37.02 -3.98
C SER A 697 36.20 37.62 -5.34
N GLU A 698 36.68 36.80 -6.30
CA GLU A 698 37.15 37.30 -7.60
C GLU A 698 36.19 37.01 -8.76
N LYS A 699 35.12 36.22 -8.53
CA LYS A 699 34.21 35.72 -9.58
C LYS A 699 34.93 34.99 -10.72
N ARG A 700 36.06 34.35 -10.40
CA ARG A 700 36.87 33.51 -11.31
C ARG A 700 36.99 32.11 -10.72
N LYS A 701 37.06 31.09 -11.57
CA LYS A 701 37.26 29.72 -11.11
C LYS A 701 38.66 29.53 -10.52
N VAL A 702 38.72 28.80 -9.42
CA VAL A 702 40.00 28.39 -8.82
C VAL A 702 40.56 27.23 -9.64
N TYR A 703 41.75 27.42 -10.19
CA TYR A 703 42.49 26.39 -10.94
C TYR A 703 43.29 25.47 -10.02
N GLY A 704 43.79 26.01 -8.90
CA GLY A 704 44.57 25.21 -7.96
C GLY A 704 44.74 25.87 -6.60
N ILE A 705 44.93 25.05 -5.58
CA ILE A 705 45.31 25.47 -4.23
C ILE A 705 46.66 24.83 -3.94
N LYS A 706 47.66 25.64 -3.63
CA LYS A 706 49.06 25.23 -3.53
C LYS A 706 49.62 25.58 -2.14
N ASN A 707 50.64 24.84 -1.71
CA ASN A 707 51.39 25.08 -0.48
C ASN A 707 50.49 25.21 0.77
N ILE A 708 49.53 24.30 0.94
CA ILE A 708 48.66 24.29 2.11
C ILE A 708 49.46 23.83 3.33
N ILE A 709 49.55 24.70 4.33
CA ILE A 709 50.18 24.42 5.62
C ILE A 709 49.07 24.25 6.66
N TRP A 710 48.97 23.05 7.23
CA TRP A 710 48.02 22.71 8.29
C TRP A 710 48.68 22.92 9.64
N LEU A 711 48.20 23.90 10.42
CA LEU A 711 48.82 24.30 11.68
C LEU A 711 48.08 23.72 12.89
N ASN A 712 46.74 23.82 12.90
CA ASN A 712 45.92 23.37 14.02
C ASN A 712 44.60 22.77 13.50
N PRO A 713 44.13 21.63 14.03
CA PRO A 713 42.80 21.12 13.71
C PRO A 713 41.70 22.00 14.31
N ILE A 714 40.62 22.25 13.56
CA ILE A 714 39.40 22.86 14.09
C ILE A 714 38.60 21.77 14.82
N LYS A 715 38.49 21.90 16.14
CA LYS A 715 37.72 21.01 17.01
C LYS A 715 36.44 21.72 17.45
N VAL A 716 35.28 21.15 17.12
CA VAL A 716 33.99 21.80 17.41
C VAL A 716 33.43 21.23 18.71
N LYS A 717 33.41 22.06 19.76
CA LYS A 717 32.78 21.76 21.06
C LYS A 717 31.27 22.03 20.97
N LYS A 718 30.52 21.80 22.05
CA LYS A 718 29.05 21.97 22.06
C LYS A 718 28.57 23.41 21.83
N ASP A 719 29.46 24.39 21.93
CA ASP A 719 29.16 25.80 21.72
C ASP A 719 29.37 26.20 20.24
N LEU A 720 28.71 27.29 19.84
CA LEU A 720 28.87 27.87 18.50
C LEU A 720 30.33 28.30 18.29
N LEU A 721 30.98 27.78 17.25
CA LEU A 721 32.35 28.12 16.86
C LEU A 721 32.35 28.86 15.52
N ASP A 722 32.84 30.10 15.53
CA ASP A 722 33.07 30.86 14.31
C ASP A 722 34.48 30.58 13.76
N VAL A 723 34.52 30.28 12.47
CA VAL A 723 35.72 30.05 11.65
C VAL A 723 35.76 31.12 10.58
N TRP A 724 36.89 31.81 10.43
CA TRP A 724 37.09 32.81 9.38
C TRP A 724 38.06 32.31 8.34
N ILE A 725 37.81 32.71 7.09
CA ILE A 725 38.79 32.66 6.01
C ILE A 725 39.07 34.09 5.52
N ASP A 726 40.32 34.49 5.66
CA ASP A 726 40.88 35.75 5.20
C ASP A 726 41.59 35.52 3.85
N LEU A 727 41.29 36.35 2.85
CA LEU A 727 41.96 36.36 1.55
C LEU A 727 42.73 37.68 1.39
N SER A 728 43.99 37.57 0.99
CA SER A 728 44.85 38.73 0.74
C SER A 728 45.67 38.52 -0.51
N LYS A 729 45.89 39.59 -1.28
CA LYS A 729 46.77 39.56 -2.45
C LYS A 729 48.21 39.78 -2.01
N LYS A 730 49.10 38.85 -2.32
CA LYS A 730 50.55 39.00 -2.14
C LYS A 730 51.22 38.67 -3.47
N ASP A 731 51.81 39.69 -4.09
CA ASP A 731 52.39 39.63 -5.43
C ASP A 731 51.34 39.21 -6.49
N GLU A 732 51.61 38.17 -7.28
CA GLU A 732 50.70 37.62 -8.28
C GLU A 732 49.74 36.54 -7.73
N ASP A 733 49.95 36.09 -6.48
CA ASP A 733 49.16 35.04 -5.83
C ASP A 733 48.12 35.61 -4.86
N VAL A 734 47.01 34.88 -4.68
CA VAL A 734 46.09 35.09 -3.55
C VAL A 734 46.46 34.14 -2.43
N VAL A 735 46.65 34.68 -1.23
CA VAL A 735 46.98 33.92 -0.02
C VAL A 735 45.73 33.82 0.85
N PHE A 736 45.45 32.62 1.35
CA PHE A 736 44.39 32.40 2.33
C PHE A 736 44.94 32.12 3.72
N GLU A 737 44.18 32.53 4.73
CA GLU A 737 44.38 32.17 6.13
C GLU A 737 43.05 31.76 6.76
N ILE A 738 42.98 30.55 7.32
CA ILE A 738 41.81 30.04 8.05
C ILE A 738 42.09 30.10 9.54
N SER A 739 41.18 30.70 10.31
CA SER A 739 41.39 30.94 11.73
C SER A 739 40.11 30.81 12.57
N THR A 740 40.28 30.57 13.87
CA THR A 740 39.21 30.71 14.89
C THR A 740 39.67 31.63 16.00
N GLN A 741 38.75 31.97 16.91
CA GLN A 741 39.04 32.82 18.06
C GLN A 741 38.56 32.13 19.35
N GLU A 742 39.48 31.84 20.29
CA GLU A 742 39.13 31.12 21.53
C GLU A 742 38.65 32.05 22.67
N ARG A 743 39.06 33.33 22.71
CA ARG A 743 38.64 34.41 23.66
C ARG A 743 38.88 35.80 23.04
N GLU A 744 38.36 36.89 23.65
CA GLU A 744 38.62 38.28 23.21
C GLU A 744 40.14 38.50 23.00
N ASN A 745 40.59 38.53 21.74
CA ASN A 745 41.94 38.77 21.22
C ASN A 745 42.95 37.62 21.01
N VAL A 746 42.57 36.32 21.07
CA VAL A 746 43.50 35.23 20.66
C VAL A 746 43.05 34.56 19.36
N LYS A 747 43.72 34.90 18.25
CA LYS A 747 43.53 34.28 16.92
C LYS A 747 44.34 32.99 16.82
N ILE A 748 43.67 31.88 16.50
CA ILE A 748 44.31 30.59 16.23
C ILE A 748 44.25 30.33 14.73
N ILE A 749 45.41 30.19 14.09
CA ILE A 749 45.51 29.87 12.67
C ILE A 749 45.48 28.36 12.50
N HIS A 750 44.59 27.89 11.63
CA HIS A 750 44.36 26.47 11.36
C HIS A 750 45.00 26.03 10.05
N ALA A 751 44.89 26.85 9.00
CA ALA A 751 45.50 26.55 7.72
C ALA A 751 45.87 27.83 6.97
N THR A 752 46.97 27.80 6.23
CA THR A 752 47.35 28.86 5.29
C THR A 752 47.79 28.25 3.97
N GLY A 753 47.79 29.03 2.90
CA GLY A 753 48.29 28.58 1.60
C GLY A 753 48.03 29.59 0.50
N LYS A 754 48.22 29.15 -0.75
CA LYS A 754 48.08 29.99 -1.95
C LYS A 754 46.99 29.45 -2.87
N ILE A 755 46.31 30.36 -3.55
CA ILE A 755 45.27 30.09 -4.54
C ILE A 755 45.77 30.60 -5.89
N SER A 756 45.66 29.76 -6.92
CA SER A 756 45.86 30.12 -8.32
C SER A 756 44.54 30.05 -9.08
N TYR A 757 44.23 31.11 -9.81
CA TYR A 757 43.07 31.18 -10.70
C TYR A 757 43.42 30.74 -12.11
N GLU A 758 42.40 30.35 -12.87
CA GLU A 758 42.53 30.03 -14.29
C GLU A 758 42.96 31.29 -15.08
N THR A 759 44.11 31.23 -15.76
CA THR A 759 44.56 32.27 -16.70
C THR A 759 44.12 31.90 -18.12
N ASP A 760 43.80 32.89 -18.95
CA ASP A 760 43.31 32.70 -20.34
C ASP A 760 44.29 31.96 -21.29
N ASP A 761 45.45 31.50 -20.79
CA ASP A 761 46.56 30.96 -21.58
C ASP A 761 47.15 29.63 -21.04
N SER A 762 46.46 28.91 -20.15
CA SER A 762 46.92 27.59 -19.66
C SER A 762 46.19 26.43 -20.33
N SER A 763 46.44 26.22 -21.63
CA SER A 763 46.21 24.94 -22.30
C SER A 763 47.39 24.01 -22.02
N GLU A 764 47.44 23.44 -20.82
CA GLU A 764 48.17 22.18 -20.61
C GLU A 764 47.13 21.15 -20.17
N ASP A 765 46.79 20.25 -21.10
CA ASP A 765 45.99 19.07 -20.81
C ASP A 765 46.63 18.33 -19.62
N VAL A 766 45.91 18.22 -18.51
CA VAL A 766 46.27 17.24 -17.47
C VAL A 766 46.06 15.86 -18.10
N VAL A 767 47.14 15.29 -18.62
CA VAL A 767 47.18 13.88 -18.99
C VAL A 767 47.00 13.10 -17.69
N ILE A 768 45.78 12.61 -17.45
CA ILE A 768 45.56 11.58 -16.45
C ILE A 768 46.16 10.30 -17.04
N GLU A 769 47.43 10.03 -16.73
CA GLU A 769 48.05 8.75 -17.04
C GLU A 769 47.33 7.67 -16.21
N ASP A 770 46.42 6.98 -16.88
CA ASP A 770 45.74 5.76 -16.46
C ASP A 770 44.87 5.83 -15.18
N LEU A 771 43.63 6.25 -15.38
CA LEU A 771 42.55 6.23 -14.37
C LEU A 771 42.25 4.79 -13.86
N ASP A 772 42.55 3.76 -14.65
CA ASP A 772 42.39 2.36 -14.25
C ASP A 772 43.57 1.85 -13.42
N GLU A 773 44.76 2.42 -13.56
CA GLU A 773 45.88 2.19 -12.64
C GLU A 773 45.59 2.79 -11.25
N ILE A 774 45.04 4.01 -11.19
CA ILE A 774 44.64 4.63 -9.91
C ILE A 774 43.54 3.82 -9.22
N LYS A 775 42.54 3.31 -9.98
CA LYS A 775 41.50 2.42 -9.43
C LYS A 775 42.06 1.07 -8.95
N ARG A 776 43.01 0.48 -9.68
CA ARG A 776 43.70 -0.76 -9.26
C ARG A 776 44.52 -0.54 -7.98
N ASN A 777 45.19 0.60 -7.86
CA ASN A 777 45.96 0.95 -6.67
C ASN A 777 45.06 1.33 -5.47
N ALA A 778 43.89 1.93 -5.70
CA ALA A 778 42.91 2.21 -4.65
C ALA A 778 42.18 0.94 -4.13
N MET A 779 42.08 -0.11 -4.95
CA MET A 779 41.52 -1.41 -4.54
C MET A 779 42.51 -2.33 -3.81
N LYS A 780 43.81 -2.00 -3.78
CA LYS A 780 44.75 -2.68 -2.87
C LYS A 780 44.43 -2.24 -1.45
N LYS A 781 43.85 -3.14 -0.64
CA LYS A 781 43.77 -2.97 0.82
C LYS A 781 45.18 -2.68 1.34
N LEU A 782 45.41 -1.47 1.85
CA LEU A 782 46.60 -1.18 2.64
C LEU A 782 46.60 -2.14 3.85
N PRO A 783 47.67 -2.93 4.07
CA PRO A 783 47.74 -3.85 5.19
C PRO A 783 48.05 -3.04 6.45
N ILE A 784 47.05 -2.31 6.94
CA ILE A 784 47.09 -1.55 8.20
C ILE A 784 47.50 -2.47 9.35
N TRP A 785 47.20 -3.78 9.26
CA TRP A 785 47.61 -4.79 10.22
C TRP A 785 49.14 -4.94 10.35
N ASN A 786 49.92 -4.82 9.27
CA ASN A 786 51.38 -4.92 9.36
C ASN A 786 51.98 -3.69 10.03
N HIS A 787 51.43 -2.49 9.77
CA HIS A 787 51.85 -1.28 10.46
C HIS A 787 51.42 -1.21 11.93
N ILE A 788 50.31 -1.86 12.30
CA ILE A 788 49.90 -1.99 13.71
C ILE A 788 50.86 -2.93 14.46
N ILE A 789 51.34 -4.01 13.84
CA ILE A 789 52.33 -4.91 14.45
C ILE A 789 53.70 -4.21 14.60
N ASP A 790 54.13 -3.43 13.61
CA ASP A 790 55.36 -2.63 13.72
C ASP A 790 55.25 -1.55 14.80
N TYR A 791 54.08 -0.92 14.93
CA TYR A 791 53.82 0.07 15.99
C TYR A 791 53.78 -0.57 17.39
N LEU A 792 53.16 -1.75 17.52
CA LEU A 792 53.09 -2.48 18.79
C LEU A 792 54.43 -3.12 19.18
N SER A 793 55.29 -3.49 18.23
CA SER A 793 56.63 -4.03 18.50
C SER A 793 57.68 -2.97 18.80
N LEU A 794 57.42 -1.70 18.44
CA LEU A 794 58.23 -0.55 18.86
C LEU A 794 57.83 -0.01 20.24
N HIS A 795 56.68 -0.41 20.80
CA HIS A 795 56.12 0.11 22.06
C HIS A 795 55.81 -1.00 23.10
N LEU A 796 56.29 -2.22 22.86
CA LEU A 796 56.52 -3.29 23.85
C LEU A 796 58.03 -3.49 23.98
#